data_AF-A0A842QKR6-F1
#
_entry.id   AF-A0A842QKR6-F1
#
_cell.length_a   1.000
_cell.length_b   1.000
_cell.length_c   1.000
_cell.angle_alpha   90.00
_cell.angle_beta   90.00
_cell.angle_gamma   90.00
#
_symmetry.space_group_name_H-M   'P 1'
#
loop_
_entity.id
_entity.type
_entity.pdbx_description
1 polymer ?
#
loop_
_entity_poly.entity_id
_entity_poly.type
_entity_poly.pdbx_seq_one_letter_code
_entity_poly.pdbx_strand_id
1 'polypeptide(L)'
;MHKGHSSSSSNEALAGDKFLNSRRSFSTQRVNVPRVECTMTKVAVVKTTPKTIHEDIARVMDLADYDKYVSKNVETTIKLNLSWSKFYPACSTNPYTFDGVLKKLIGDGFINRSIQAVENETVVTNIYEGTHKNNWYPVIKKHGIRFLPLIKANYVDVELPQDTLALEDTFGETIAPKEVFDTNIIHLPTIKCVHPDTEIFLADGALVSIEDVVREVHSLHDVIQTEDNDFVAVSNHDIITLSRLGGMSEGTAYQFWRTPSPATLFEVKTKTSRSVKVSAEHPFLTESGWKKAGQLKEGDRIATPRRIDIDGESQKLPEVPSLKHSEIDIDSIEFTATRKYNSEIQRVMVKRYLEGKHTTEIASELDVPIEAVRTTLHRYEIPLRKSFNWIEVPSHTSPEFWRWIGYFMAEGYTQVEKGTVRFWWTNTDPKLRHHYVMLCKSLFGIEPKKKDNSFYFDSVHLAEFMEGIGLGKRITAANKDIPRLLFKCPSEEIASFVAGYFDGDGTCAEDGLHVTSKSRELIKHLQMLLLRLGVVSFQTETRVHLPDKPDEIREYHKLSIYGDDVVAFANTVNLKKADKEDALRKHSERRMSSKRPSNWDTMPISPSMFRKVREGLGFTHESTGKPSSVNAIENGYSLPTRPVLEYFINLFEKNDSDDEFASEISAMKALASKDIVWDHVVSIDEIESDTPYLYDLSIEETNSFVGNGIVLHNTHGHTEMTGALKDSFGLYLTKNRHLAHLKIHEVLVDLLLLQKTISHSEFVVTDGTVVGDGAGPRTMEPKIGNLLIATHDMVSADAIQTRLMGIPQEKVKKLQIAEELGLGDASRDRIEIVGDFESWEDLPNLHLSTGKSPVIAWNRGFLKFPGMEQLIFRSPLMWLPIQLSGLYHDGIWLPLFGKKWVDWFLEETEWGELWKKYSEE
;
A
#
# COMPACT_ATOMS: atom_id res chain seq x y z
N MET A 1 -51.32 -55.76 -17.12
CA MET A 1 -52.37 -55.01 -17.84
C MET A 1 -52.38 -53.60 -17.23
N HIS A 2 -52.39 -52.49 -17.97
CA HIS A 2 -52.62 -52.28 -19.40
C HIS A 2 -51.58 -51.31 -20.02
N LYS A 3 -51.31 -51.46 -21.33
CA LYS A 3 -50.80 -50.37 -22.20
C LYS A 3 -51.91 -49.28 -22.26
N GLY A 4 -51.64 -47.98 -22.35
CA GLY A 4 -50.66 -47.27 -23.19
C GLY A 4 -51.39 -46.47 -24.29
N HIS A 5 -50.68 -45.69 -25.13
CA HIS A 5 -51.16 -44.67 -26.10
C HIS A 5 -51.27 -43.25 -25.48
N SER A 6 -50.64 -42.17 -25.96
CA SER A 6 -50.52 -41.52 -27.31
C SER A 6 -51.59 -40.41 -27.49
N SER A 7 -51.36 -39.30 -28.21
CA SER A 7 -50.18 -38.83 -28.97
C SER A 7 -50.29 -37.33 -29.33
N SER A 8 -49.14 -36.67 -29.54
CA SER A 8 -48.87 -35.58 -30.50
C SER A 8 -49.84 -34.39 -30.67
N SER A 9 -49.32 -33.18 -30.41
CA SER A 9 -49.36 -32.08 -31.39
C SER A 9 -48.25 -31.06 -31.09
N SER A 10 -47.47 -30.69 -32.09
CA SER A 10 -46.43 -29.65 -32.00
C SER A 10 -47.01 -28.24 -32.18
N ASN A 11 -46.34 -27.23 -31.61
CA ASN A 11 -45.96 -26.00 -32.32
C ASN A 11 -44.93 -25.21 -31.52
N GLU A 12 -44.17 -24.35 -32.22
CA GLU A 12 -43.00 -23.64 -31.71
C GLU A 12 -43.36 -22.23 -31.23
N ALA A 13 -42.70 -21.73 -30.18
CA ALA A 13 -42.27 -20.32 -30.04
C ALA A 13 -41.36 -20.13 -28.82
N LEU A 14 -40.39 -19.22 -28.95
CA LEU A 14 -39.43 -18.81 -27.91
C LEU A 14 -40.10 -17.99 -26.79
N ALA A 15 -39.61 -18.12 -25.54
CA ALA A 15 -39.01 -17.02 -24.76
C ALA A 15 -38.90 -17.31 -23.24
N GLY A 16 -37.84 -16.77 -22.62
CA GLY A 16 -37.95 -16.03 -21.36
C GLY A 16 -37.93 -16.79 -20.01
N ASP A 17 -36.98 -16.39 -19.17
CA ASP A 17 -37.04 -16.27 -17.71
C ASP A 17 -37.65 -17.40 -16.85
N LYS A 18 -36.75 -18.17 -16.21
CA LYS A 18 -36.87 -18.61 -14.81
C LYS A 18 -35.60 -19.33 -14.32
N PHE A 19 -34.71 -18.63 -13.60
CA PHE A 19 -33.87 -19.23 -12.55
C PHE A 19 -33.24 -18.16 -11.62
N LEU A 20 -34.09 -17.48 -10.84
CA LEU A 20 -33.64 -16.61 -9.75
C LEU A 20 -34.66 -16.65 -8.59
N ASN A 21 -34.51 -17.64 -7.69
CA ASN A 21 -34.86 -17.58 -6.26
C ASN A 21 -34.73 -18.95 -5.56
N SER A 22 -33.59 -19.21 -4.93
CA SER A 22 -33.49 -20.20 -3.84
C SER A 22 -32.31 -19.91 -2.91
N ARG A 23 -32.43 -18.87 -2.06
CA ARG A 23 -31.59 -18.78 -0.86
C ARG A 23 -31.98 -19.94 0.06
N ARG A 24 -31.20 -21.03 0.06
CA ARG A 24 -31.30 -22.07 1.09
C ARG A 24 -30.51 -21.61 2.31
N SER A 25 -31.16 -21.57 3.47
CA SER A 25 -30.50 -21.39 4.76
C SER A 25 -29.73 -22.64 5.13
N PHE A 26 -28.44 -22.52 5.43
CA PHE A 26 -27.67 -23.60 6.04
C PHE A 26 -28.21 -23.88 7.46
N SER A 27 -28.66 -25.10 7.70
CA SER A 27 -29.02 -25.59 9.04
C SER A 27 -27.85 -26.35 9.64
N THR A 28 -27.19 -25.78 10.65
CA THR A 28 -26.03 -26.38 11.33
C THR A 28 -26.45 -27.55 12.24
N GLN A 29 -26.68 -28.73 11.66
CA GLN A 29 -26.69 -29.97 12.42
C GLN A 29 -25.26 -30.29 12.88
N ARG A 30 -24.95 -29.94 14.14
CA ARG A 30 -23.70 -30.38 14.79
C ARG A 30 -23.69 -31.90 14.90
N VAL A 31 -22.79 -32.56 14.18
CA VAL A 31 -22.45 -33.96 14.41
C VAL A 31 -21.75 -34.07 15.77
N ASN A 32 -22.16 -35.07 16.57
CA ASN A 32 -21.71 -35.20 17.95
C ASN A 32 -20.43 -36.06 18.00
N VAL A 33 -19.30 -35.48 17.56
CA VAL A 33 -17.97 -36.08 17.70
C VAL A 33 -17.69 -36.34 19.19
N PRO A 34 -17.12 -37.49 19.59
CA PRO A 34 -16.81 -37.75 20.99
C PRO A 34 -15.88 -36.67 21.56
N ARG A 35 -16.25 -36.07 22.69
CA ARG A 35 -15.32 -35.24 23.46
C ARG A 35 -14.22 -36.13 24.02
N VAL A 36 -13.05 -36.09 23.38
CA VAL A 36 -11.79 -36.54 23.97
C VAL A 36 -11.52 -35.73 25.24
N GLU A 37 -10.87 -36.33 26.22
CA GLU A 37 -10.50 -35.65 27.47
C GLU A 37 -9.53 -34.49 27.21
N CYS A 38 -9.53 -33.46 28.06
CA CYS A 38 -8.66 -32.29 27.88
C CYS A 38 -7.19 -32.60 28.21
N THR A 39 -6.49 -33.22 27.27
CA THR A 39 -5.02 -33.27 27.22
C THR A 39 -4.49 -32.07 26.44
N MET A 40 -3.48 -31.38 26.97
CA MET A 40 -2.78 -30.32 26.24
C MET A 40 -1.98 -30.93 25.08
N THR A 41 -2.00 -30.27 23.92
CA THR A 41 -1.16 -30.65 22.77
C THR A 41 0.25 -30.09 22.95
N LYS A 42 1.22 -30.99 23.09
CA LYS A 42 2.61 -30.61 23.38
C LYS A 42 3.36 -30.16 22.13
N VAL A 43 4.07 -29.03 22.23
CA VAL A 43 4.99 -28.54 21.20
C VAL A 43 6.35 -28.26 21.82
N ALA A 44 7.37 -28.95 21.35
CA ALA A 44 8.75 -28.70 21.74
C ALA A 44 9.36 -27.57 20.89
N VAL A 45 10.05 -26.63 21.54
CA VAL A 45 10.84 -25.58 20.87
C VAL A 45 12.24 -25.53 21.45
N VAL A 46 13.24 -25.59 20.58
CA VAL A 46 14.65 -25.85 20.91
C VAL A 46 15.56 -24.90 20.14
N LYS A 47 16.56 -24.34 20.82
CA LYS A 47 17.67 -23.58 20.21
C LYS A 47 18.73 -24.57 19.71
N THR A 48 19.32 -24.28 18.56
CA THR A 48 20.30 -25.19 17.92
C THR A 48 21.46 -24.46 17.26
N THR A 49 22.54 -25.20 16.98
CA THR A 49 23.74 -24.73 16.29
C THR A 49 24.22 -25.76 15.25
N PRO A 50 25.04 -25.38 14.26
CA PRO A 50 25.63 -26.33 13.30
C PRO A 50 26.48 -27.43 13.94
N LYS A 51 26.87 -27.26 15.21
CA LYS A 51 27.69 -28.19 15.99
C LYS A 51 26.86 -29.19 16.80
N THR A 52 25.56 -28.93 16.98
CA THR A 52 24.64 -29.68 17.86
C THR A 52 23.33 -30.09 17.18
N ILE A 53 23.14 -29.73 15.91
CA ILE A 53 21.89 -29.92 15.16
C ILE A 53 21.34 -31.36 15.17
N HIS A 54 22.18 -32.39 15.16
CA HIS A 54 21.69 -33.78 15.18
C HIS A 54 21.19 -34.18 16.57
N GLU A 55 21.89 -33.73 17.62
CA GLU A 55 21.53 -33.90 19.02
C GLU A 55 20.29 -33.07 19.40
N ASP A 56 20.17 -31.84 18.89
CA ASP A 56 19.03 -30.96 19.10
C ASP A 56 17.78 -31.45 18.38
N ILE A 57 17.91 -32.05 17.19
CA ILE A 57 16.78 -32.71 16.50
C ILE A 57 16.32 -33.95 17.27
N ALA A 58 17.24 -34.77 17.78
CA ALA A 58 16.88 -35.86 18.66
C ALA A 58 16.14 -35.35 19.91
N ARG A 59 16.67 -34.30 20.55
CA ARG A 59 16.10 -33.67 21.75
C ARG A 59 14.72 -33.06 21.51
N VAL A 60 14.50 -32.31 20.44
CA VAL A 60 13.19 -31.68 20.15
C VAL A 60 12.13 -32.74 19.83
N MET A 61 12.50 -33.84 19.15
CA MET A 61 11.60 -34.97 18.92
C MET A 61 11.26 -35.69 20.24
N ASP A 62 12.24 -35.97 21.10
CA ASP A 62 12.00 -36.59 22.41
C ASP A 62 11.13 -35.73 23.33
N LEU A 63 11.38 -34.42 23.38
CA LEU A 63 10.59 -33.46 24.15
C LEU A 63 9.12 -33.41 23.68
N ALA A 64 8.89 -33.51 22.37
CA ALA A 64 7.57 -33.57 21.77
C ALA A 64 6.91 -34.97 21.86
N ASP A 65 7.45 -35.88 22.67
CA ASP A 65 6.94 -37.24 22.90
C ASP A 65 6.76 -38.06 21.60
N TYR A 66 7.64 -37.89 20.61
CA TYR A 66 7.43 -38.42 19.25
C TYR A 66 7.21 -39.94 19.20
N ASP A 67 7.80 -40.70 20.13
CA ASP A 67 7.72 -42.16 20.20
C ASP A 67 6.31 -42.69 20.54
N LYS A 68 5.45 -41.83 21.11
CA LYS A 68 4.03 -42.12 21.39
C LYS A 68 3.15 -42.02 20.15
N TYR A 69 3.54 -41.19 19.18
CA TYR A 69 2.73 -40.84 18.01
C TYR A 69 3.28 -41.47 16.71
N VAL A 70 4.60 -41.54 16.56
CA VAL A 70 5.27 -42.08 15.37
C VAL A 70 5.55 -43.56 15.60
N SER A 71 4.71 -44.44 15.08
CA SER A 71 4.85 -45.88 15.28
C SER A 71 5.97 -46.45 14.41
N LYS A 72 6.95 -47.11 15.04
CA LYS A 72 8.03 -47.84 14.35
C LYS A 72 7.63 -49.18 13.75
N ASN A 73 6.37 -49.59 13.94
CA ASN A 73 5.80 -50.81 13.38
C ASN A 73 5.15 -50.59 12.00
N VAL A 74 4.99 -49.34 11.56
CA VAL A 74 4.46 -48.96 10.24
C VAL A 74 5.54 -48.26 9.41
N GLU A 75 5.26 -48.03 8.12
CA GLU A 75 6.17 -47.27 7.26
C GLU A 75 6.14 -45.77 7.61
N THR A 76 7.26 -45.07 7.37
CA THR A 76 7.41 -43.65 7.76
C THR A 76 7.71 -42.80 6.54
N THR A 77 6.87 -41.78 6.31
CA THR A 77 6.83 -40.95 5.10
C THR A 77 7.32 -39.54 5.42
N ILE A 78 8.62 -39.29 5.25
CA ILE A 78 9.19 -37.95 5.43
C ILE A 78 8.84 -37.10 4.22
N LYS A 79 7.85 -36.21 4.35
CA LYS A 79 7.58 -35.18 3.35
C LYS A 79 8.67 -34.12 3.41
N LEU A 80 9.45 -34.02 2.33
CA LEU A 80 10.44 -32.95 2.13
C LEU A 80 9.75 -31.80 1.40
N ASN A 81 10.12 -30.55 1.67
CA ASN A 81 9.62 -29.38 0.93
C ASN A 81 10.62 -29.04 -0.19
N LEU A 82 10.27 -29.35 -1.45
CA LEU A 82 11.02 -28.93 -2.64
C LEU A 82 10.34 -27.74 -3.30
N SER A 83 10.60 -26.56 -2.75
CA SER A 83 10.14 -25.32 -3.35
C SER A 83 10.92 -24.91 -4.60
N TRP A 84 12.16 -25.40 -4.79
CA TRP A 84 12.97 -25.11 -5.98
C TRP A 84 13.97 -26.24 -6.33
N SER A 85 14.10 -26.56 -7.62
CA SER A 85 15.09 -27.53 -8.11
C SER A 85 16.55 -27.13 -7.83
N LYS A 86 16.82 -25.85 -7.58
CA LYS A 86 18.16 -25.32 -7.31
C LYS A 86 18.29 -25.04 -5.81
N PHE A 87 19.49 -25.22 -5.27
CA PHE A 87 19.75 -24.83 -3.89
C PHE A 87 19.58 -23.33 -3.71
N TYR A 88 18.84 -22.97 -2.66
CA TYR A 88 18.76 -21.64 -2.11
C TYR A 88 18.52 -21.77 -0.60
N PRO A 89 19.23 -21.04 0.27
CA PRO A 89 19.05 -21.12 1.72
C PRO A 89 17.60 -20.80 2.13
N ALA A 90 17.10 -21.50 3.16
CA ALA A 90 15.70 -21.49 3.63
C ALA A 90 14.61 -21.89 2.61
N CYS A 91 14.92 -22.10 1.32
CA CYS A 91 13.93 -22.43 0.29
C CYS A 91 13.35 -23.84 0.46
N SER A 92 14.22 -24.81 0.71
CA SER A 92 13.88 -26.25 0.74
C SER A 92 14.47 -26.87 2.01
N THR A 93 13.93 -28.01 2.46
CA THR A 93 14.40 -28.72 3.67
C THR A 93 15.93 -28.87 3.68
N ASN A 94 16.62 -28.49 4.76
CA ASN A 94 18.07 -28.61 4.80
C ASN A 94 18.53 -30.08 4.93
N PRO A 95 19.67 -30.46 4.29
CA PRO A 95 20.18 -31.82 4.32
C PRO A 95 20.58 -32.27 5.74
N TYR A 96 21.12 -31.37 6.56
CA TYR A 96 21.49 -31.66 7.95
C TYR A 96 20.27 -31.92 8.84
N THR A 97 19.14 -31.25 8.59
CA THR A 97 17.90 -31.45 9.34
C THR A 97 17.27 -32.79 8.99
N PHE A 98 17.24 -33.12 7.71
CA PHE A 98 16.82 -34.42 7.21
C PHE A 98 17.73 -35.57 7.70
N ASP A 99 19.05 -35.37 7.72
CA ASP A 99 20.02 -36.31 8.31
C ASP A 99 19.80 -36.48 9.82
N GLY A 100 19.48 -35.41 10.56
CA GLY A 100 19.14 -35.46 12.00
C GLY A 100 17.88 -36.28 12.30
N VAL A 101 16.78 -36.03 11.58
CA VAL A 101 15.53 -36.79 11.74
C VAL A 101 15.77 -38.27 11.42
N LEU A 102 16.53 -38.58 10.35
CA LEU A 102 16.87 -39.96 10.02
C LEU A 102 17.77 -40.64 11.05
N LYS A 103 18.78 -39.94 11.58
CA LYS A 103 19.64 -40.43 12.67
C LYS A 103 18.82 -40.77 13.91
N LYS A 104 17.86 -39.91 14.30
CA LYS A 104 16.96 -40.15 15.43
C LYS A 104 16.08 -41.37 15.21
N LEU A 105 15.33 -41.42 14.09
CA LEU A 105 14.47 -42.55 13.76
C LEU A 105 15.24 -43.88 13.71
N ILE A 106 16.36 -43.92 12.98
CA ILE A 106 17.14 -45.16 12.80
C ILE A 106 17.85 -45.56 14.11
N GLY A 107 18.29 -44.59 14.92
CA GLY A 107 18.87 -44.82 16.25
C GLY A 107 17.89 -45.48 17.22
N ASP A 108 16.63 -45.05 17.21
CA ASP A 108 15.55 -45.58 18.06
C ASP A 108 14.92 -46.89 17.51
N GLY A 109 15.48 -47.40 16.40
CA GLY A 109 15.20 -48.72 15.84
C GLY A 109 14.19 -48.75 14.70
N PHE A 110 13.88 -47.63 14.05
CA PHE A 110 13.10 -47.65 12.81
C PHE A 110 13.90 -48.32 11.69
N ILE A 111 13.27 -49.25 10.97
CA ILE A 111 13.89 -49.93 9.85
C ILE A 111 14.07 -48.93 8.69
N ASN A 112 15.31 -48.59 8.34
CA ASN A 112 15.63 -47.62 7.30
C ASN A 112 14.89 -47.88 5.96
N ARG A 113 14.75 -49.15 5.55
CA ARG A 113 14.00 -49.54 4.34
C ARG A 113 12.50 -49.25 4.42
N SER A 114 11.92 -49.21 5.61
CA SER A 114 10.52 -48.83 5.86
C SER A 114 10.34 -47.30 5.95
N ILE A 115 11.42 -46.53 6.08
CA ILE A 115 11.40 -45.09 5.88
C ILE A 115 11.44 -44.79 4.38
N GLN A 116 10.58 -43.87 3.95
CA GLN A 116 10.61 -43.26 2.62
C GLN A 116 10.59 -41.73 2.76
N ALA A 117 11.43 -41.05 2.00
CA ALA A 117 11.25 -39.62 1.74
C ALA A 117 10.36 -39.43 0.51
N VAL A 118 9.40 -38.51 0.59
CA VAL A 118 8.47 -38.17 -0.49
C VAL A 118 8.51 -36.68 -0.80
N GLU A 119 8.41 -36.35 -2.09
CA GLU A 119 8.02 -35.03 -2.58
C GLU A 119 7.60 -35.15 -4.06
N ASN A 120 6.79 -34.21 -4.54
CA ASN A 120 6.21 -34.19 -5.87
C ASN A 120 7.00 -33.29 -6.84
N GLU A 121 6.78 -33.48 -8.15
CA GLU A 121 7.14 -32.43 -9.11
C GLU A 121 6.06 -31.34 -9.07
N THR A 122 6.47 -30.09 -9.02
CA THR A 122 5.56 -28.99 -9.32
C THR A 122 5.74 -28.59 -10.77
N VAL A 123 4.79 -27.82 -11.30
CA VAL A 123 4.89 -27.18 -12.61
C VAL A 123 6.19 -26.37 -12.82
N VAL A 124 6.95 -26.06 -11.77
CA VAL A 124 8.22 -25.31 -11.80
C VAL A 124 9.35 -25.96 -10.99
N THR A 125 9.25 -27.25 -10.61
CA THR A 125 10.35 -28.01 -9.97
C THR A 125 10.57 -29.36 -10.64
N ASN A 126 11.84 -29.72 -10.85
CA ASN A 126 12.23 -31.08 -11.19
C ASN A 126 12.67 -31.81 -9.92
N ILE A 127 11.94 -32.88 -9.57
CA ILE A 127 12.12 -33.62 -8.32
C ILE A 127 13.52 -34.26 -8.20
N TYR A 128 14.07 -34.81 -9.28
CA TYR A 128 15.39 -35.44 -9.26
C TYR A 128 16.50 -34.40 -9.16
N GLU A 129 16.41 -33.32 -9.94
CA GLU A 129 17.34 -32.18 -9.88
C GLU A 129 17.38 -31.57 -8.48
N GLY A 130 16.21 -31.34 -7.88
CA GLY A 130 16.06 -30.82 -6.52
C GLY A 130 16.67 -31.72 -5.46
N THR A 131 16.44 -33.03 -5.55
CA THR A 131 16.99 -34.02 -4.61
C THR A 131 18.52 -34.08 -4.67
N HIS A 132 19.13 -33.86 -5.84
CA HIS A 132 20.58 -33.74 -5.95
C HIS A 132 21.09 -32.38 -5.47
N LYS A 133 20.51 -31.26 -5.93
CA LYS A 133 21.05 -29.92 -5.67
C LYS A 133 20.87 -29.44 -4.23
N ASN A 134 19.83 -29.89 -3.52
CA ASN A 134 19.63 -29.61 -2.10
C ASN A 134 20.34 -30.63 -1.16
N ASN A 135 21.28 -31.42 -1.70
CA ASN A 135 22.05 -32.45 -0.99
C ASN A 135 21.22 -33.56 -0.30
N TRP A 136 19.97 -33.80 -0.71
CA TRP A 136 19.14 -34.87 -0.16
C TRP A 136 19.60 -36.26 -0.61
N TYR A 137 20.08 -36.40 -1.85
CA TYR A 137 20.53 -37.69 -2.39
C TYR A 137 21.69 -38.31 -1.58
N PRO A 138 22.75 -37.57 -1.20
CA PRO A 138 23.76 -38.04 -0.24
C PRO A 138 23.15 -38.57 1.06
N VAL A 139 22.21 -37.84 1.67
CA VAL A 139 21.53 -38.24 2.93
C VAL A 139 20.69 -39.52 2.74
N ILE A 140 19.91 -39.63 1.66
CA ILE A 140 19.13 -40.82 1.29
C ILE A 140 20.05 -42.04 1.12
N LYS A 141 21.15 -41.87 0.38
CA LYS A 141 22.19 -42.89 0.10
C LYS A 141 22.92 -43.32 1.38
N LYS A 142 23.24 -42.38 2.27
CA LYS A 142 23.94 -42.57 3.56
C LYS A 142 23.14 -43.44 4.53
N HIS A 143 21.83 -43.19 4.62
CA HIS A 143 20.93 -43.95 5.49
C HIS A 143 20.30 -45.18 4.85
N GLY A 144 20.31 -45.30 3.52
CA GLY A 144 19.76 -46.45 2.80
C GLY A 144 18.23 -46.52 2.81
N ILE A 145 17.57 -45.37 2.95
CA ILE A 145 16.10 -45.23 2.92
C ILE A 145 15.53 -45.26 1.49
N ARG A 146 14.21 -45.37 1.36
CA ARG A 146 13.53 -45.17 0.06
C ARG A 146 13.41 -43.68 -0.25
N PHE A 147 13.33 -43.36 -1.54
CA PHE A 147 12.85 -42.07 -2.04
C PHE A 147 11.77 -42.32 -3.09
N LEU A 148 10.57 -41.78 -2.87
CA LEU A 148 9.42 -41.90 -3.74
C LEU A 148 9.05 -40.52 -4.29
N PRO A 149 9.47 -40.20 -5.53
CA PRO A 149 8.92 -39.07 -6.28
C PRO A 149 7.42 -39.30 -6.47
N LEU A 150 6.57 -38.42 -5.94
CA LEU A 150 5.11 -38.64 -5.90
C LEU A 150 4.47 -38.68 -7.30
N ILE A 151 5.17 -38.20 -8.34
CA ILE A 151 4.87 -38.43 -9.76
C ILE A 151 4.88 -39.90 -10.22
N LYS A 152 5.32 -40.82 -9.36
CA LYS A 152 5.33 -42.28 -9.56
C LYS A 152 4.43 -43.03 -8.57
N ALA A 153 3.75 -42.32 -7.67
CA ALA A 153 2.83 -42.91 -6.71
C ALA A 153 1.51 -43.32 -7.38
N ASN A 154 0.84 -44.33 -6.84
CA ASN A 154 -0.43 -44.84 -7.32
C ASN A 154 -1.56 -44.13 -6.58
N TYR A 155 -2.10 -43.07 -7.17
CA TYR A 155 -3.24 -42.34 -6.60
C TYR A 155 -4.51 -43.19 -6.66
N VAL A 156 -5.30 -43.13 -5.58
CA VAL A 156 -6.60 -43.81 -5.43
C VAL A 156 -7.60 -42.87 -4.79
N ASP A 157 -8.89 -43.09 -5.05
CA ASP A 157 -10.00 -42.36 -4.42
C ASP A 157 -10.04 -42.60 -2.90
N VAL A 158 -10.44 -41.58 -2.15
CA VAL A 158 -10.63 -41.61 -0.69
C VAL A 158 -12.01 -41.08 -0.34
N GLU A 159 -12.80 -41.90 0.36
CA GLU A 159 -14.04 -41.49 0.99
C GLU A 159 -13.72 -40.83 2.34
N LEU A 160 -14.10 -39.55 2.51
CA LEU A 160 -13.83 -38.77 3.72
C LEU A 160 -14.98 -38.90 4.73
N PRO A 161 -14.72 -38.73 6.05
CA PRO A 161 -15.75 -38.87 7.08
C PRO A 161 -16.76 -37.70 7.13
N GLN A 162 -16.57 -36.67 6.31
CA GLN A 162 -17.46 -35.52 6.14
C GLN A 162 -17.26 -34.87 4.75
N ASP A 163 -18.26 -34.12 4.28
CA ASP A 163 -18.19 -33.36 3.02
C ASP A 163 -17.00 -32.37 3.01
N THR A 164 -16.37 -32.17 1.84
CA THR A 164 -15.25 -31.23 1.70
C THR A 164 -15.71 -29.75 1.65
N LEU A 165 -14.89 -28.85 2.19
CA LEU A 165 -15.12 -27.40 2.16
C LEU A 165 -14.94 -26.81 0.74
N ALA A 166 -13.99 -27.38 0.00
CA ALA A 166 -13.49 -26.85 -1.26
C ALA A 166 -12.86 -27.87 -2.20
N LEU A 167 -12.31 -28.98 -1.70
CA LEU A 167 -11.47 -29.92 -2.47
C LEU A 167 -12.22 -30.54 -3.66
N GLU A 168 -13.38 -31.16 -3.44
CA GLU A 168 -14.18 -31.80 -4.51
C GLU A 168 -14.76 -30.77 -5.47
N ASP A 169 -15.24 -29.65 -4.92
CA ASP A 169 -15.69 -28.46 -5.64
C ASP A 169 -14.63 -27.94 -6.64
N THR A 170 -13.34 -28.05 -6.27
CA THR A 170 -12.20 -27.53 -7.03
C THR A 170 -11.71 -28.53 -8.07
N PHE A 171 -11.53 -29.79 -7.67
CA PHE A 171 -10.85 -30.82 -8.46
C PHE A 171 -11.79 -31.84 -9.12
N GLY A 172 -12.98 -32.07 -8.55
CA GLY A 172 -13.96 -33.08 -9.01
C GLY A 172 -13.69 -34.49 -8.48
N GLU A 173 -12.63 -34.68 -7.70
CA GLU A 173 -12.16 -35.96 -7.16
C GLU A 173 -11.42 -35.72 -5.82
N THR A 174 -11.53 -36.67 -4.88
CA THR A 174 -10.75 -36.72 -3.64
C THR A 174 -9.80 -37.91 -3.73
N ILE A 175 -8.55 -37.66 -4.10
CA ILE A 175 -7.54 -38.70 -4.35
C ILE A 175 -6.28 -38.50 -3.50
N ALA A 176 -5.62 -39.61 -3.13
CA ALA A 176 -4.36 -39.61 -2.41
C ALA A 176 -3.40 -40.72 -2.89
N PRO A 177 -2.07 -40.54 -2.77
CA PRO A 177 -1.10 -41.55 -3.18
C PRO A 177 -1.14 -42.75 -2.21
N LYS A 178 -1.48 -43.93 -2.72
CA LYS A 178 -1.68 -45.14 -1.91
C LYS A 178 -0.47 -45.51 -1.05
N GLU A 179 0.74 -45.16 -1.50
CA GLU A 179 1.99 -45.42 -0.82
C GLU A 179 2.18 -44.64 0.51
N VAL A 180 1.28 -43.72 0.88
CA VAL A 180 1.34 -42.99 2.17
C VAL A 180 0.24 -43.38 3.15
N PHE A 181 -0.64 -44.31 2.77
CA PHE A 181 -1.73 -44.81 3.63
C PHE A 181 -1.14 -45.67 4.76
N ASP A 182 -1.61 -45.48 5.99
CA ASP A 182 -1.10 -46.12 7.21
C ASP A 182 0.42 -45.86 7.43
N THR A 183 0.86 -44.60 7.20
CA THR A 183 2.25 -44.11 7.42
C THR A 183 2.34 -42.80 8.23
N ASN A 184 3.51 -42.42 8.76
CA ASN A 184 3.77 -41.18 9.57
C ASN A 184 4.35 -39.97 8.72
N ILE A 185 4.11 -38.64 8.99
CA ILE A 185 4.34 -37.45 8.05
C ILE A 185 4.91 -36.07 8.67
N ILE A 186 5.60 -35.09 7.95
CA ILE A 186 6.45 -33.88 8.43
C ILE A 186 6.58 -32.57 7.47
N HIS A 187 6.85 -31.25 7.87
CA HIS A 187 6.74 -29.95 7.03
C HIS A 187 7.46 -28.50 7.40
N LEU A 188 7.32 -27.29 6.67
CA LEU A 188 8.11 -25.92 6.75
C LEU A 188 7.52 -24.44 6.28
N PRO A 189 8.17 -23.18 6.44
CA PRO A 189 7.61 -21.71 6.39
C PRO A 189 8.30 -20.37 5.71
N THR A 190 7.94 -19.03 6.05
CA THR A 190 8.64 -17.59 5.98
C THR A 190 8.32 -16.30 4.99
N ILE A 191 8.38 -14.91 5.34
CA ILE A 191 7.56 -13.71 4.66
C ILE A 191 7.85 -12.04 4.27
N LYS A 192 7.90 -10.74 4.91
CA LYS A 192 8.17 -9.19 4.38
C LYS A 192 7.66 -7.72 5.04
N CYS A 193 8.12 -6.39 4.75
CA CYS A 193 7.46 -4.97 5.07
C CYS A 193 7.84 -3.47 4.40
N VAL A 194 7.34 -2.19 4.82
CA VAL A 194 7.47 -0.69 4.24
C VAL A 194 7.21 0.69 5.13
N HIS A 195 7.41 2.03 4.69
CA HIS A 195 7.91 3.49 5.11
C HIS A 195 7.11 4.89 5.52
N PRO A 196 7.67 5.99 6.23
CA PRO A 196 7.04 7.29 6.77
C PRO A 196 6.81 8.66 6.03
N ASP A 197 7.74 9.30 5.30
CA ASP A 197 7.58 10.73 4.82
C ASP A 197 6.59 10.88 3.64
N THR A 198 5.92 9.76 3.35
CA THR A 198 4.83 9.56 2.41
C THR A 198 3.57 10.29 2.89
N GLU A 199 3.14 11.30 2.14
CA GLU A 199 1.87 11.98 2.37
C GLU A 199 0.71 11.24 1.70
N ILE A 200 -0.33 10.97 2.47
CA ILE A 200 -1.54 10.25 2.04
C ILE A 200 -2.76 11.17 2.06
N PHE A 201 -3.73 10.87 1.20
CA PHE A 201 -5.04 11.53 1.20
C PHE A 201 -6.06 10.71 2.00
N LEU A 202 -6.62 11.32 3.03
CA LEU A 202 -7.83 10.83 3.68
C LEU A 202 -9.07 11.14 2.81
N ALA A 203 -10.18 10.42 3.02
CA ALA A 203 -11.43 10.62 2.27
C ALA A 203 -12.04 12.03 2.48
N ASP A 204 -11.83 12.64 3.65
CA ASP A 204 -12.25 14.02 3.95
C ASP A 204 -11.43 15.11 3.22
N GLY A 205 -10.46 14.69 2.40
CA GLY A 205 -9.58 15.56 1.64
C GLY A 205 -8.31 15.99 2.38
N ALA A 206 -8.08 15.61 3.63
CA ALA A 206 -6.85 15.95 4.35
C ALA A 206 -5.61 15.32 3.69
N LEU A 207 -4.56 16.12 3.51
CA LEU A 207 -3.23 15.68 3.08
C LEU A 207 -2.28 15.70 4.29
N VAL A 208 -1.93 14.51 4.77
CA VAL A 208 -1.23 14.23 6.04
C VAL A 208 -0.10 13.23 5.81
N SER A 209 0.95 13.23 6.63
CA SER A 209 1.96 12.16 6.53
C SER A 209 1.40 10.85 7.10
N ILE A 210 1.82 9.70 6.55
CA ILE A 210 1.46 8.40 7.12
C ILE A 210 2.00 8.25 8.56
N GLU A 211 3.13 8.89 8.89
CA GLU A 211 3.62 8.97 10.27
C GLU A 211 2.65 9.73 11.19
N ASP A 212 2.12 10.89 10.79
CA ASP A 212 1.18 11.67 11.62
C ASP A 212 -0.09 10.88 11.93
N VAL A 213 -0.69 10.25 10.90
CA VAL A 213 -1.91 9.44 11.06
C VAL A 213 -1.66 8.22 11.94
N VAL A 214 -0.59 7.47 11.70
CA VAL A 214 -0.27 6.30 12.52
C VAL A 214 0.05 6.72 13.96
N ARG A 215 0.74 7.84 14.17
CA ARG A 215 0.99 8.42 15.52
C ARG A 215 -0.30 8.89 16.21
N GLU A 216 -1.22 9.51 15.49
CA GLU A 216 -2.53 9.92 16.04
C GLU A 216 -3.31 8.69 16.48
N VAL A 217 -3.47 7.69 15.61
CA VAL A 217 -4.12 6.42 15.95
C VAL A 217 -3.43 5.74 17.13
N HIS A 218 -2.10 5.67 17.15
CA HIS A 218 -1.29 5.11 18.26
C HIS A 218 -1.35 5.92 19.55
N SER A 219 -1.83 7.17 19.52
CA SER A 219 -2.03 7.99 20.72
C SER A 219 -3.45 7.88 21.30
N LEU A 220 -4.41 7.40 20.51
CA LEU A 220 -5.83 7.33 20.83
C LEU A 220 -6.34 5.89 21.06
N HIS A 221 -5.60 4.87 20.63
CA HIS A 221 -5.97 3.45 20.67
C HIS A 221 -4.86 2.62 21.30
N ASP A 222 -5.17 1.42 21.79
CA ASP A 222 -4.18 0.50 22.34
C ASP A 222 -3.17 0.09 21.25
N VAL A 223 -1.88 0.36 21.52
CA VAL A 223 -0.78 0.02 20.62
C VAL A 223 -0.23 -1.36 20.99
N ILE A 224 -0.38 -2.31 20.09
CA ILE A 224 0.25 -3.62 20.18
C ILE A 224 1.64 -3.50 19.55
N GLN A 225 2.69 -3.53 20.38
CA GLN A 225 4.04 -3.76 19.90
C GLN A 225 4.18 -5.25 19.51
N THR A 226 4.42 -5.55 18.24
CA THR A 226 4.90 -6.87 17.82
C THR A 226 6.36 -7.01 18.25
N GLU A 227 6.85 -8.23 18.40
CA GLU A 227 8.21 -8.44 18.91
C GLU A 227 9.28 -8.05 17.89
N ASP A 228 8.93 -8.03 16.61
CA ASP A 228 9.65 -7.39 15.49
C ASP A 228 9.99 -5.93 15.79
N ASN A 229 9.36 -5.34 16.82
CA ASN A 229 9.29 -3.92 17.11
C ASN A 229 8.51 -3.16 16.03
N ASP A 230 7.62 -3.86 15.30
CA ASP A 230 6.48 -3.17 14.73
C ASP A 230 5.56 -2.70 15.85
N PHE A 231 4.82 -1.65 15.59
CA PHE A 231 3.76 -1.19 16.46
C PHE A 231 2.51 -1.11 15.59
N VAL A 232 1.43 -1.78 15.99
CA VAL A 232 0.15 -1.77 15.29
C VAL A 232 -0.96 -1.30 16.22
N ALA A 233 -1.81 -0.44 15.71
CA ALA A 233 -3.06 -0.06 16.36
C ALA A 233 -4.23 -0.31 15.39
N VAL A 234 -5.38 -0.66 15.95
CA VAL A 234 -6.62 -0.93 15.22
C VAL A 234 -7.55 0.26 15.36
N SER A 235 -7.94 0.83 14.22
CA SER A 235 -8.91 1.91 14.09
C SER A 235 -9.40 1.93 12.65
N ASN A 236 -10.53 2.57 12.35
CA ASN A 236 -11.02 2.71 10.98
C ASN A 236 -10.85 4.15 10.52
N HIS A 237 -10.07 4.40 9.47
CA HIS A 237 -10.04 5.70 8.77
C HIS A 237 -10.23 5.48 7.28
N ASP A 238 -11.12 6.26 6.66
CA ASP A 238 -11.37 6.18 5.23
C ASP A 238 -10.35 7.00 4.45
N ILE A 239 -9.72 6.39 3.45
CA ILE A 239 -8.61 6.96 2.68
C ILE A 239 -8.82 6.75 1.18
N ILE A 240 -8.02 7.45 0.36
CA ILE A 240 -8.08 7.31 -1.09
C ILE A 240 -7.26 6.10 -1.56
N THR A 241 -7.96 5.17 -2.22
CA THR A 241 -7.48 3.87 -2.70
C THR A 241 -7.69 3.72 -4.20
N LEU A 242 -7.07 2.71 -4.81
CA LEU A 242 -7.35 2.34 -6.20
C LEU A 242 -8.29 1.12 -6.26
N SER A 243 -9.48 1.32 -6.85
CA SER A 243 -10.43 0.23 -7.10
C SER A 243 -9.87 -0.79 -8.10
N ARG A 244 -10.41 -2.01 -8.09
CA ARG A 244 -9.97 -3.12 -8.97
C ARG A 244 -10.17 -2.86 -10.48
N LEU A 245 -10.95 -1.83 -10.84
CA LEU A 245 -11.18 -1.37 -12.21
C LEU A 245 -10.28 -0.19 -12.62
N GLY A 246 -9.41 0.29 -11.72
CA GLY A 246 -8.50 1.42 -11.97
C GLY A 246 -9.12 2.80 -11.76
N GLY A 247 -10.36 2.89 -11.25
CA GLY A 247 -10.93 4.15 -10.76
C GLY A 247 -10.49 4.44 -9.33
N MET A 248 -10.35 5.72 -8.95
CA MET A 248 -10.06 6.07 -7.56
C MET A 248 -11.31 5.95 -6.70
N SER A 249 -11.18 5.42 -5.48
CA SER A 249 -12.30 5.22 -4.56
C SER A 249 -11.87 5.34 -3.11
N GLU A 250 -12.79 5.73 -2.24
CA GLU A 250 -12.64 5.57 -0.80
C GLU A 250 -12.44 4.10 -0.42
N GLY A 251 -11.74 3.85 0.69
CA GLY A 251 -11.59 2.53 1.28
C GLY A 251 -11.02 2.63 2.70
N THR A 252 -11.53 1.80 3.60
CA THR A 252 -11.22 1.90 5.03
C THR A 252 -9.88 1.22 5.37
N ALA A 253 -8.93 2.00 5.88
CA ALA A 253 -7.75 1.49 6.55
C ALA A 253 -8.12 1.07 7.98
N TYR A 254 -7.85 -0.18 8.34
CA TYR A 254 -8.26 -0.82 9.61
C TYR A 254 -7.09 -1.18 10.55
N GLN A 255 -5.84 -1.20 10.05
CA GLN A 255 -4.63 -1.38 10.87
C GLN A 255 -3.52 -0.42 10.44
N PHE A 256 -2.90 0.21 11.44
CA PHE A 256 -1.94 1.31 11.31
C PHE A 256 -0.58 0.86 11.85
N TRP A 257 0.37 0.59 10.95
CA TRP A 257 1.64 -0.06 11.26
C TRP A 257 2.81 0.92 11.32
N ARG A 258 3.74 0.68 12.25
CA ARG A 258 5.04 1.35 12.37
C ARG A 258 6.14 0.29 12.58
N THR A 259 6.87 -0.08 11.54
CA THR A 259 7.90 -1.15 11.47
C THR A 259 9.31 -0.58 11.64
N PRO A 260 10.32 -1.25 12.22
CA PRO A 260 11.68 -0.70 12.28
C PRO A 260 12.33 -0.55 10.90
N SER A 261 13.16 0.48 10.73
CA SER A 261 13.74 0.76 9.42
C SER A 261 14.96 -0.10 9.06
N PRO A 262 15.01 -0.71 7.86
CA PRO A 262 16.22 -1.34 7.34
C PRO A 262 17.28 -0.28 7.05
N ALA A 263 18.55 -0.67 7.04
CA ALA A 263 19.66 0.27 6.81
C ALA A 263 19.63 0.97 5.43
N THR A 264 18.97 0.37 4.43
CA THR A 264 18.88 0.89 3.06
C THR A 264 17.43 0.98 2.60
N LEU A 265 17.10 2.12 2.01
CA LEU A 265 15.81 2.43 1.39
C LEU A 265 16.01 2.73 -0.11
N PHE A 266 14.91 2.71 -0.85
CA PHE A 266 14.86 2.97 -2.28
C PHE A 266 13.98 4.20 -2.52
N GLU A 267 14.57 5.33 -2.92
CA GLU A 267 13.81 6.50 -3.38
C GLU A 267 13.48 6.35 -4.87
N VAL A 268 12.23 6.04 -5.17
CA VAL A 268 11.74 5.93 -6.55
C VAL A 268 11.27 7.31 -7.00
N LYS A 269 11.86 7.88 -8.05
CA LYS A 269 11.49 9.18 -8.63
C LYS A 269 10.79 9.00 -9.98
N THR A 270 9.76 9.79 -10.24
CA THR A 270 9.00 9.77 -11.51
C THR A 270 9.25 11.00 -12.37
N LYS A 271 8.80 10.96 -13.63
CA LYS A 271 8.97 12.03 -14.61
C LYS A 271 8.10 13.26 -14.36
N THR A 272 6.99 13.13 -13.63
CA THR A 272 6.31 14.29 -13.04
C THR A 272 7.05 14.87 -11.83
N SER A 273 8.19 14.27 -11.43
CA SER A 273 9.00 14.62 -10.27
C SER A 273 8.27 14.41 -8.93
N ARG A 274 7.43 13.37 -8.86
CA ARG A 274 7.02 12.77 -7.58
C ARG A 274 8.12 11.82 -7.11
N SER A 275 8.29 11.69 -5.80
CA SER A 275 9.12 10.64 -5.24
C SER A 275 8.54 10.04 -3.98
N VAL A 276 8.92 8.80 -3.69
CA VAL A 276 8.62 8.12 -2.44
C VAL A 276 9.79 7.22 -2.08
N LYS A 277 10.20 7.26 -0.81
CA LYS A 277 11.14 6.32 -0.22
C LYS A 277 10.38 5.08 0.25
N VAL A 278 10.92 3.89 0.00
CA VAL A 278 10.32 2.62 0.43
C VAL A 278 11.40 1.58 0.74
N SER A 279 11.03 0.44 1.34
CA SER A 279 11.91 -0.73 1.35
C SER A 279 12.11 -1.27 -0.08
N ALA A 280 13.19 -2.03 -0.31
CA ALA A 280 13.44 -2.75 -1.57
C ALA A 280 12.25 -3.62 -2.03
N GLU A 281 11.43 -4.07 -1.07
CA GLU A 281 10.40 -5.07 -1.25
C GLU A 281 9.00 -4.48 -1.54
N HIS A 282 8.77 -3.18 -1.34
CA HIS A 282 7.43 -2.60 -1.48
C HIS A 282 6.92 -2.57 -2.94
N PRO A 283 5.62 -2.82 -3.22
CA PRO A 283 5.12 -2.98 -4.59
C PRO A 283 4.52 -1.70 -5.19
N PHE A 284 4.93 -1.38 -6.42
CA PHE A 284 4.33 -0.36 -7.28
C PHE A 284 3.52 -1.01 -8.41
N LEU A 285 2.39 -0.41 -8.81
CA LEU A 285 1.57 -0.94 -9.89
C LEU A 285 2.14 -0.55 -11.24
N THR A 286 2.64 -1.50 -12.02
CA THR A 286 3.05 -1.34 -13.42
C THR A 286 1.99 -1.89 -14.37
N GLU A 287 2.21 -1.72 -15.68
CA GLU A 287 1.36 -2.28 -16.74
C GLU A 287 1.25 -3.81 -16.72
N SER A 288 2.22 -4.49 -16.09
CA SER A 288 2.26 -5.95 -15.94
C SER A 288 1.82 -6.42 -14.54
N GLY A 289 1.39 -5.51 -13.68
CA GLY A 289 0.97 -5.77 -12.30
C GLY A 289 1.94 -5.21 -11.26
N TRP A 290 1.85 -5.69 -10.03
CA TRP A 290 2.65 -5.17 -8.92
C TRP A 290 4.11 -5.64 -8.98
N LYS A 291 5.05 -4.69 -8.94
CA LYS A 291 6.51 -4.90 -9.08
C LYS A 291 7.25 -4.24 -7.91
N LYS A 292 8.23 -4.91 -7.31
CA LYS A 292 8.91 -4.39 -6.09
C LYS A 292 9.84 -3.21 -6.41
N ALA A 293 10.09 -2.33 -5.45
CA ALA A 293 10.99 -1.18 -5.57
C ALA A 293 12.38 -1.54 -6.13
N GLY A 294 13.07 -2.51 -5.50
CA GLY A 294 14.38 -3.03 -5.94
C GLY A 294 14.34 -3.91 -7.20
N GLN A 295 13.19 -3.97 -7.88
CA GLN A 295 13.04 -4.59 -9.21
C GLN A 295 12.72 -3.55 -10.30
N LEU A 296 12.36 -2.32 -9.93
CA LEU A 296 12.12 -1.22 -10.86
C LEU A 296 13.40 -0.80 -11.59
N LYS A 297 13.21 -0.18 -12.76
CA LYS A 297 14.24 0.34 -13.64
C LYS A 297 13.77 1.67 -14.26
N GLU A 298 14.72 2.53 -14.59
CA GLU A 298 14.43 3.74 -15.36
C GLU A 298 13.69 3.38 -16.66
N GLY A 299 12.62 4.11 -16.96
CA GLY A 299 11.74 3.84 -18.10
C GLY A 299 10.59 2.87 -17.83
N ASP A 300 10.56 2.14 -16.70
CA ASP A 300 9.34 1.47 -16.22
C ASP A 300 8.21 2.49 -16.05
N ARG A 301 6.96 2.01 -16.08
CA ARG A 301 5.77 2.82 -15.81
C ARG A 301 5.14 2.41 -14.50
N ILE A 302 4.73 3.39 -13.69
CA ILE A 302 3.97 3.17 -12.46
C ILE A 302 2.66 3.97 -12.48
N ALA A 303 1.62 3.41 -11.88
CA ALA A 303 0.32 4.07 -11.75
C ALA A 303 0.41 5.23 -10.74
N THR A 304 -0.10 6.39 -11.17
CA THR A 304 -0.28 7.59 -10.35
C THR A 304 -1.71 8.11 -10.52
N PRO A 305 -2.36 8.70 -9.51
CA PRO A 305 -3.58 9.49 -9.72
C PRO A 305 -3.45 10.47 -10.89
N ARG A 306 -4.46 10.51 -11.76
CA ARG A 306 -4.74 11.63 -12.66
C ARG A 306 -5.54 12.72 -11.95
N ARG A 307 -6.52 12.29 -11.15
CA ARG A 307 -7.41 13.11 -10.34
C ARG A 307 -7.64 12.42 -9.01
N ILE A 308 -7.86 13.22 -7.97
CA ILE A 308 -8.38 12.76 -6.70
C ILE A 308 -9.69 13.52 -6.53
N ASP A 309 -10.82 12.84 -6.70
CA ASP A 309 -12.13 13.49 -6.65
C ASP A 309 -12.70 13.37 -5.23
N ILE A 310 -12.85 14.53 -4.58
CA ILE A 310 -13.36 14.69 -3.21
C ILE A 310 -14.04 16.06 -3.21
N ASP A 311 -15.32 16.12 -2.87
CA ASP A 311 -16.13 17.35 -2.94
C ASP A 311 -15.57 18.45 -2.04
N GLY A 312 -15.25 18.13 -0.78
CA GLY A 312 -14.69 19.05 0.22
C GLY A 312 -15.72 20.03 0.81
N GLU A 313 -15.37 20.69 1.91
CA GLU A 313 -16.24 21.65 2.61
C GLU A 313 -15.47 22.90 3.03
N SER A 314 -16.11 24.07 3.04
CA SER A 314 -15.50 25.32 3.52
C SER A 314 -15.16 25.22 5.01
N GLN A 315 -13.88 25.28 5.34
CA GLN A 315 -13.38 24.94 6.68
C GLN A 315 -13.51 26.12 7.65
N LYS A 316 -13.77 25.84 8.94
CA LYS A 316 -13.74 26.89 9.99
C LYS A 316 -12.31 27.43 10.14
N LEU A 317 -12.17 28.76 10.20
CA LEU A 317 -10.90 29.45 10.41
C LEU A 317 -10.59 29.64 11.92
N PRO A 318 -9.30 29.68 12.32
CA PRO A 318 -8.91 29.96 13.70
C PRO A 318 -9.41 31.31 14.22
N GLU A 319 -9.98 31.30 15.43
CA GLU A 319 -10.41 32.52 16.11
C GLU A 319 -9.20 33.32 16.60
N VAL A 320 -9.00 34.50 16.00
CA VAL A 320 -7.97 35.46 16.43
C VAL A 320 -8.42 36.14 17.74
N PRO A 321 -7.50 36.46 18.67
CA PRO A 321 -7.82 37.21 19.89
C PRO A 321 -8.44 38.59 19.59
N SER A 322 -9.77 38.63 19.49
CA SER A 322 -10.53 39.87 19.61
C SER A 322 -10.48 40.35 21.07
N LEU A 323 -10.65 41.65 21.31
CA LEU A 323 -10.62 42.24 22.65
C LEU A 323 -11.80 41.84 23.55
N LYS A 324 -12.70 40.95 23.10
CA LYS A 324 -13.99 40.64 23.74
C LYS A 324 -14.83 41.88 24.08
N HIS A 325 -14.57 43.03 23.45
CA HIS A 325 -15.31 44.29 23.67
C HIS A 325 -16.82 44.15 23.39
N SER A 326 -17.23 43.21 22.53
CA SER A 326 -18.62 42.85 22.26
C SER A 326 -19.29 42.04 23.38
N GLU A 327 -18.52 41.49 24.32
CA GLU A 327 -18.99 40.82 25.54
C GLU A 327 -19.01 41.76 26.76
N ILE A 328 -18.30 42.90 26.67
CA ILE A 328 -18.25 43.91 27.74
C ILE A 328 -19.50 44.81 27.65
N ASP A 329 -20.56 44.41 28.35
CA ASP A 329 -21.72 45.28 28.55
C ASP A 329 -21.35 46.50 29.41
N ILE A 330 -21.32 47.68 28.79
CA ILE A 330 -21.03 48.96 29.47
C ILE A 330 -22.12 49.36 30.48
N ASP A 331 -23.35 48.86 30.34
CA ASP A 331 -24.44 49.07 31.29
C ASP A 331 -24.34 48.15 32.52
N SER A 332 -23.45 47.15 32.50
CA SER A 332 -23.07 46.36 33.68
C SER A 332 -21.95 46.98 34.53
N ILE A 333 -21.22 47.99 34.03
CA ILE A 333 -20.05 48.57 34.72
C ILE A 333 -20.48 49.71 35.67
N GLU A 334 -20.18 49.57 36.97
CA GLU A 334 -20.45 50.60 37.98
C GLU A 334 -19.36 51.70 38.01
N PHE A 335 -19.61 52.80 37.30
CA PHE A 335 -18.64 53.91 37.18
C PHE A 335 -18.54 54.77 38.44
N THR A 336 -17.44 54.64 39.19
CA THR A 336 -17.17 55.43 40.40
C THR A 336 -16.50 56.78 40.07
N ALA A 337 -17.05 57.88 40.58
CA ALA A 337 -16.49 59.22 40.40
C ALA A 337 -15.13 59.41 41.13
N THR A 338 -14.25 60.24 40.57
CA THR A 338 -12.92 60.54 41.12
C THR A 338 -12.71 62.04 41.36
N ARG A 339 -11.66 62.39 42.10
CA ARG A 339 -11.24 63.78 42.35
C ARG A 339 -10.88 64.60 41.09
N LYS A 340 -10.78 63.97 39.90
CA LYS A 340 -10.50 64.66 38.62
C LYS A 340 -11.60 64.47 37.56
N TYR A 341 -12.27 63.32 37.51
CA TYR A 341 -13.28 63.00 36.51
C TYR A 341 -14.50 62.34 37.17
N ASN A 342 -15.70 62.79 36.81
CA ASN A 342 -16.95 62.20 37.29
C ASN A 342 -17.19 60.82 36.64
N SER A 343 -18.29 60.15 37.01
CA SER A 343 -18.70 58.86 36.46
C SER A 343 -19.02 58.96 34.96
N GLU A 344 -19.73 59.99 34.53
CA GLU A 344 -20.17 60.17 33.14
C GLU A 344 -19.00 60.31 32.16
N ILE A 345 -18.00 61.14 32.47
CA ILE A 345 -16.80 61.29 31.64
C ILE A 345 -16.04 59.96 31.53
N GLN A 346 -15.98 59.18 32.61
CA GLN A 346 -15.36 57.84 32.58
C GLN A 346 -16.17 56.85 31.73
N ARG A 347 -17.51 56.87 31.83
CA ARG A 347 -18.42 56.10 30.96
C ARG A 347 -18.23 56.49 29.50
N VAL A 348 -18.10 57.77 29.17
CA VAL A 348 -17.84 58.22 27.79
C VAL A 348 -16.45 57.82 27.30
N MET A 349 -15.41 57.92 28.13
CA MET A 349 -14.06 57.42 27.81
C MET A 349 -14.09 55.93 27.45
N VAL A 350 -14.76 55.11 28.27
CA VAL A 350 -14.93 53.67 28.02
C VAL A 350 -15.77 53.43 26.77
N LYS A 351 -16.92 54.10 26.64
CA LYS A 351 -17.83 53.93 25.49
C LYS A 351 -17.12 54.20 24.16
N ARG A 352 -16.44 55.34 24.03
CA ARG A 352 -15.69 55.67 22.80
C ARG A 352 -14.58 54.66 22.49
N TYR A 353 -14.02 54.02 23.52
CA TYR A 353 -12.98 53.01 23.36
C TYR A 353 -13.50 51.64 22.93
N LEU A 354 -14.67 51.24 23.41
CA LEU A 354 -15.38 50.06 22.93
C LEU A 354 -15.89 50.30 21.50
N GLU A 355 -16.45 51.48 21.21
CA GLU A 355 -16.95 51.91 19.90
C GLU A 355 -15.90 51.97 18.77
N GLY A 356 -14.60 51.96 19.07
CA GLY A 356 -13.55 51.91 18.05
C GLY A 356 -12.35 52.83 18.24
N LYS A 357 -12.48 53.93 18.99
CA LYS A 357 -11.53 55.05 18.96
C LYS A 357 -10.22 54.80 19.69
N HIS A 358 -9.14 55.42 19.23
CA HIS A 358 -7.84 55.39 19.87
C HIS A 358 -7.78 56.28 21.12
N THR A 359 -6.94 55.94 22.10
CA THR A 359 -6.78 56.74 23.33
C THR A 359 -6.36 58.20 23.08
N THR A 360 -5.70 58.47 21.96
CA THR A 360 -5.32 59.81 21.46
C THR A 360 -6.51 60.61 20.93
N GLU A 361 -7.44 59.96 20.24
CA GLU A 361 -8.67 60.59 19.72
C GLU A 361 -9.61 60.93 20.88
N ILE A 362 -9.81 59.98 21.79
CA ILE A 362 -10.64 60.17 23.00
C ILE A 362 -10.08 61.28 23.88
N ALA A 363 -8.75 61.36 24.02
CA ALA A 363 -8.08 62.46 24.70
C ALA A 363 -8.36 63.82 24.05
N SER A 364 -8.30 63.88 22.71
CA SER A 364 -8.55 65.10 21.94
C SER A 364 -10.03 65.50 21.86
N GLU A 365 -10.95 64.55 21.89
CA GLU A 365 -12.41 64.81 21.85
C GLU A 365 -12.97 65.29 23.19
N LEU A 366 -12.36 64.88 24.30
CA LEU A 366 -12.84 65.18 25.65
C LEU A 366 -12.01 66.26 26.39
N ASP A 367 -10.97 66.81 25.73
CA ASP A 367 -9.97 67.73 26.30
C ASP A 367 -9.33 67.17 27.61
N VAL A 368 -8.85 65.94 27.54
CA VAL A 368 -8.26 65.21 28.68
C VAL A 368 -6.88 64.64 28.34
N PRO A 369 -5.95 64.54 29.29
CA PRO A 369 -4.68 63.84 29.07
C PRO A 369 -4.90 62.38 28.66
N ILE A 370 -4.11 61.88 27.69
CA ILE A 370 -4.14 60.47 27.23
C ILE A 370 -4.01 59.49 28.42
N GLU A 371 -3.21 59.85 29.43
CA GLU A 371 -3.02 59.02 30.62
C GLU A 371 -4.26 58.94 31.52
N ALA A 372 -5.20 59.89 31.42
CA ALA A 372 -6.50 59.81 32.09
C ALA A 372 -7.39 58.74 31.44
N VAL A 373 -7.39 58.67 30.10
CA VAL A 373 -8.09 57.62 29.34
C VAL A 373 -7.51 56.25 29.69
N ARG A 374 -6.18 56.11 29.68
CA ARG A 374 -5.49 54.86 30.06
C ARG A 374 -5.77 54.42 31.49
N THR A 375 -5.67 55.34 32.45
CA THR A 375 -5.96 55.07 33.87
C THR A 375 -7.43 54.66 34.09
N THR A 376 -8.35 55.23 33.31
CA THR A 376 -9.77 54.91 33.38
C THR A 376 -10.05 53.51 32.83
N LEU A 377 -9.46 53.15 31.68
CA LEU A 377 -9.58 51.81 31.11
C LEU A 377 -9.01 50.75 32.06
N HIS A 378 -7.81 50.96 32.60
CA HIS A 378 -7.21 50.07 33.60
C HIS A 378 -8.04 49.96 34.88
N ARG A 379 -8.77 51.00 35.32
CA ARG A 379 -9.63 50.93 36.52
C ARG A 379 -10.76 49.92 36.37
N TYR A 380 -11.38 49.86 35.19
CA TYR A 380 -12.50 48.97 34.90
C TYR A 380 -12.05 47.67 34.21
N GLU A 381 -10.77 47.31 34.40
CA GLU A 381 -10.11 46.10 33.88
C GLU A 381 -10.15 45.95 32.34
N ILE A 382 -10.49 47.03 31.62
CA ILE A 382 -10.60 47.03 30.17
C ILE A 382 -9.20 46.98 29.56
N PRO A 383 -8.87 45.92 28.80
CA PRO A 383 -7.51 45.73 28.29
C PRO A 383 -7.13 46.85 27.35
N LEU A 384 -5.99 47.50 27.63
CA LEU A 384 -5.47 48.51 26.72
C LEU A 384 -5.11 47.85 25.39
N ARG A 385 -5.71 48.37 24.31
CA ARG A 385 -5.15 48.40 22.96
C ARG A 385 -3.70 48.92 23.05
N LYS A 386 -2.77 47.99 23.20
CA LYS A 386 -1.39 48.11 22.69
C LYS A 386 -1.47 48.57 21.23
N SER A 387 -0.42 49.20 20.72
CA SER A 387 -0.39 49.83 19.39
C SER A 387 -0.39 48.81 18.25
N PHE A 388 -1.50 48.10 18.10
CA PHE A 388 -1.78 47.09 17.11
C PHE A 388 -2.92 47.56 16.20
N ASN A 389 -2.78 47.28 14.91
CA ASN A 389 -3.94 47.24 14.03
C ASN A 389 -4.74 45.99 14.41
N TRP A 390 -5.98 46.19 14.83
CA TRP A 390 -6.91 45.10 15.06
C TRP A 390 -7.46 44.68 13.69
N ILE A 391 -7.65 43.38 13.53
CA ILE A 391 -8.11 42.78 12.29
C ILE A 391 -9.45 42.11 12.55
N GLU A 392 -10.29 42.11 11.53
CA GLU A 392 -11.33 41.09 11.40
C GLU A 392 -10.70 39.84 10.74
N VAL A 393 -11.36 38.70 10.83
CA VAL A 393 -11.03 37.47 10.08
C VAL A 393 -12.36 36.76 9.77
N PRO A 394 -12.57 36.19 8.58
CA PRO A 394 -13.77 35.41 8.28
C PRO A 394 -13.89 34.19 9.21
N SER A 395 -15.10 33.77 9.57
CA SER A 395 -15.28 32.58 10.42
C SER A 395 -14.99 31.26 9.70
N HIS A 396 -15.07 31.25 8.37
CA HIS A 396 -14.82 30.10 7.49
C HIS A 396 -14.01 30.54 6.27
N THR A 397 -13.43 29.57 5.58
CA THR A 397 -12.74 29.81 4.31
C THR A 397 -13.71 30.26 3.21
N SER A 398 -13.18 30.85 2.13
CA SER A 398 -13.95 31.25 0.95
C SER A 398 -13.04 31.39 -0.28
N PRO A 399 -13.59 31.44 -1.51
CA PRO A 399 -12.85 31.76 -2.72
C PRO A 399 -12.02 33.05 -2.61
N GLU A 400 -12.57 34.11 -2.01
CA GLU A 400 -11.89 35.39 -1.76
C GLU A 400 -10.71 35.26 -0.81
N PHE A 401 -10.91 34.54 0.31
CA PHE A 401 -9.87 34.27 1.30
C PHE A 401 -8.69 33.54 0.66
N TRP A 402 -8.97 32.45 -0.05
CA TRP A 402 -7.94 31.67 -0.74
C TRP A 402 -7.28 32.42 -1.88
N ARG A 403 -8.03 33.26 -2.61
CA ARG A 403 -7.46 34.15 -3.63
C ARG A 403 -6.46 35.15 -3.03
N TRP A 404 -6.74 35.67 -1.82
CA TRP A 404 -5.80 36.53 -1.09
C TRP A 404 -4.55 35.76 -0.63
N ILE A 405 -4.72 34.57 -0.04
CA ILE A 405 -3.61 33.69 0.36
C ILE A 405 -2.74 33.34 -0.86
N GLY A 406 -3.34 33.06 -2.03
CA GLY A 406 -2.64 32.81 -3.29
C GLY A 406 -1.78 33.99 -3.75
N TYR A 407 -2.32 35.22 -3.74
CA TYR A 407 -1.54 36.43 -4.04
C TYR A 407 -0.39 36.64 -3.06
N PHE A 408 -0.61 36.38 -1.77
CA PHE A 408 0.41 36.52 -0.74
C PHE A 408 1.49 35.41 -0.81
N MET A 409 1.12 34.19 -1.20
CA MET A 409 2.08 33.12 -1.49
C MET A 409 2.92 33.39 -2.75
N ALA A 410 2.40 34.10 -3.76
CA ALA A 410 3.22 34.54 -4.89
C ALA A 410 4.17 35.68 -4.50
N GLU A 411 3.68 36.91 -4.40
CA GLU A 411 4.52 38.11 -4.30
C GLU A 411 4.68 38.65 -2.88
N GLY A 412 4.09 37.98 -1.88
CA GLY A 412 4.11 38.39 -0.48
C GLY A 412 5.30 37.88 0.33
N TYR A 413 5.60 38.55 1.44
CA TYR A 413 6.48 38.07 2.51
C TYR A 413 6.21 38.82 3.82
N THR A 414 6.71 38.29 4.94
CA THR A 414 6.64 38.96 6.25
C THR A 414 8.02 39.37 6.76
N GLN A 415 8.09 40.52 7.41
CA GLN A 415 9.26 41.04 8.11
C GLN A 415 8.91 41.17 9.60
N VAL A 416 9.50 40.32 10.43
CA VAL A 416 9.34 40.38 11.90
C VAL A 416 10.19 41.52 12.44
N GLU A 417 9.57 42.48 13.12
CA GLU A 417 10.21 43.61 13.80
C GLU A 417 10.00 43.51 15.32
N LYS A 418 10.65 44.39 16.10
CA LYS A 418 10.59 44.32 17.57
C LYS A 418 9.19 44.73 18.09
N GLY A 419 8.31 43.74 18.23
CA GLY A 419 6.93 43.92 18.73
C GLY A 419 5.88 44.11 17.64
N THR A 420 6.20 43.87 16.36
CA THR A 420 5.22 43.82 15.27
C THR A 420 5.69 42.92 14.13
N VAL A 421 4.78 42.51 13.24
CA VAL A 421 5.12 41.82 11.98
C VAL A 421 4.57 42.65 10.82
N ARG A 422 5.46 43.06 9.92
CA ARG A 422 5.09 43.77 8.69
C ARG A 422 4.87 42.79 7.56
N PHE A 423 3.67 42.81 7.00
CA PHE A 423 3.34 42.13 5.77
C PHE A 423 3.72 43.02 4.59
N TRP A 424 4.39 42.46 3.59
CA TRP A 424 4.74 43.10 2.32
C TRP A 424 4.13 42.31 1.17
N TRP A 425 3.67 42.99 0.13
CA TRP A 425 3.24 42.39 -1.15
C TRP A 425 3.52 43.38 -2.29
N THR A 426 3.96 42.91 -3.47
CA THR A 426 4.47 43.79 -4.54
C THR A 426 4.07 43.32 -5.92
N ASN A 427 3.30 44.12 -6.67
CA ASN A 427 2.87 43.77 -8.02
C ASN A 427 2.82 45.01 -8.95
N THR A 428 3.18 44.84 -10.21
CA THR A 428 3.19 45.92 -11.23
C THR A 428 1.84 46.16 -11.92
N ASP A 429 0.91 45.20 -11.88
CA ASP A 429 -0.42 45.28 -12.50
C ASP A 429 -1.43 46.12 -11.69
N PRO A 430 -2.13 47.10 -12.31
CA PRO A 430 -3.13 47.91 -11.61
C PRO A 430 -4.37 47.16 -11.10
N LYS A 431 -4.86 46.14 -11.83
CA LYS A 431 -6.06 45.39 -11.46
C LYS A 431 -5.79 44.49 -10.26
N LEU A 432 -4.68 43.74 -10.28
CA LEU A 432 -4.25 42.89 -9.18
C LEU A 432 -3.98 43.73 -7.92
N ARG A 433 -3.30 44.89 -8.04
CA ARG A 433 -3.13 45.82 -6.92
C ARG A 433 -4.45 46.29 -6.31
N HIS A 434 -5.43 46.67 -7.13
CA HIS A 434 -6.74 47.09 -6.65
C HIS A 434 -7.50 45.94 -5.98
N HIS A 435 -7.49 44.76 -6.58
CA HIS A 435 -8.14 43.55 -6.05
C HIS A 435 -7.53 43.10 -4.72
N TYR A 436 -6.20 43.09 -4.60
CA TYR A 436 -5.50 42.79 -3.34
C TYR A 436 -5.85 43.77 -2.22
N VAL A 437 -5.93 45.08 -2.51
CA VAL A 437 -6.35 46.09 -1.53
C VAL A 437 -7.83 45.92 -1.12
N MET A 438 -8.73 45.59 -2.07
CA MET A 438 -10.11 45.28 -1.72
C MET A 438 -10.21 44.05 -0.81
N LEU A 439 -9.48 42.96 -1.13
CA LEU A 439 -9.44 41.75 -0.31
C LEU A 439 -8.88 42.02 1.09
N CYS A 440 -7.79 42.80 1.22
CA CYS A 440 -7.29 43.23 2.53
C CYS A 440 -8.36 43.93 3.38
N LYS A 441 -9.19 44.77 2.73
CA LYS A 441 -10.22 45.57 3.40
C LYS A 441 -11.48 44.76 3.71
N SER A 442 -11.89 43.84 2.84
CA SER A 442 -13.11 43.04 3.02
C SER A 442 -12.93 41.81 3.90
N LEU A 443 -11.73 41.22 3.93
CA LEU A 443 -11.43 40.03 4.74
C LEU A 443 -10.94 40.40 6.14
N PHE A 444 -10.18 41.50 6.27
CA PHE A 444 -9.44 41.81 7.50
C PHE A 444 -9.66 43.22 8.07
N GLY A 445 -10.42 44.09 7.37
CA GLY A 445 -10.57 45.50 7.72
C GLY A 445 -9.31 46.35 7.48
N ILE A 446 -8.26 45.80 6.85
CA ILE A 446 -6.96 46.44 6.70
C ILE A 446 -6.91 47.29 5.42
N GLU A 447 -6.43 48.52 5.51
CA GLU A 447 -6.07 49.35 4.35
C GLU A 447 -4.53 49.42 4.18
N PRO A 448 -3.93 48.70 3.21
CA PRO A 448 -2.47 48.63 3.07
C PRO A 448 -1.83 49.95 2.64
N LYS A 449 -0.74 50.33 3.30
CA LYS A 449 0.06 51.51 2.95
C LYS A 449 0.86 51.23 1.67
N LYS A 450 0.71 52.08 0.66
CA LYS A 450 1.49 52.01 -0.58
C LYS A 450 2.91 52.55 -0.36
N LYS A 451 3.90 51.87 -0.92
CA LYS A 451 5.28 52.36 -1.13
C LYS A 451 5.75 51.89 -2.51
N ASP A 452 6.01 52.82 -3.42
CA ASP A 452 6.41 52.53 -4.80
C ASP A 452 5.41 51.59 -5.51
N ASN A 453 5.80 50.37 -5.91
CA ASN A 453 4.89 49.34 -6.45
C ASN A 453 4.47 48.29 -5.38
N SER A 454 4.92 48.45 -4.14
CA SER A 454 4.61 47.58 -3.01
C SER A 454 3.48 48.14 -2.16
N PHE A 455 2.81 47.25 -1.44
CA PHE A 455 1.96 47.56 -0.30
C PHE A 455 2.51 46.90 0.97
N TYR A 456 2.27 47.52 2.11
CA TYR A 456 2.59 46.94 3.41
C TYR A 456 1.60 47.33 4.50
N PHE A 457 1.51 46.51 5.53
CA PHE A 457 0.80 46.81 6.77
C PHE A 457 1.41 46.03 7.94
N ASP A 458 1.15 46.48 9.16
CA ASP A 458 1.79 45.94 10.37
C ASP A 458 0.70 45.27 11.24
N SER A 459 0.78 43.96 11.48
CA SER A 459 -0.19 43.24 12.31
C SER A 459 0.42 42.02 12.98
N VAL A 460 0.44 42.00 14.32
CA VAL A 460 0.80 40.80 15.11
C VAL A 460 -0.30 39.76 15.00
N HIS A 461 -1.56 40.19 15.12
CA HIS A 461 -2.73 39.32 15.08
C HIS A 461 -2.88 38.57 13.74
N LEU A 462 -2.52 39.19 12.60
CA LEU A 462 -2.52 38.48 11.32
C LEU A 462 -1.34 37.49 11.23
N ALA A 463 -0.19 37.78 11.84
CA ALA A 463 0.90 36.81 11.91
C ALA A 463 0.52 35.61 12.79
N GLU A 464 -0.21 35.83 13.88
CA GLU A 464 -0.77 34.77 14.74
C GLU A 464 -1.86 33.97 14.05
N PHE A 465 -2.71 34.59 13.26
CA PHE A 465 -3.65 33.91 12.37
C PHE A 465 -2.93 33.04 11.31
N MET A 466 -1.93 33.61 10.64
CA MET A 466 -1.15 32.90 9.61
C MET A 466 -0.34 31.74 10.21
N GLU A 467 0.10 31.86 11.47
CA GLU A 467 0.64 30.75 12.26
C GLU A 467 -0.42 29.68 12.59
N GLY A 468 -1.62 30.10 13.02
CA GLY A 468 -2.74 29.20 13.31
C GLY A 468 -3.27 28.41 12.11
N ILE A 469 -3.05 28.86 10.87
CA ILE A 469 -3.33 28.09 9.63
C ILE A 469 -2.08 27.39 9.05
N GLY A 470 -0.95 27.38 9.76
CA GLY A 470 0.24 26.59 9.41
C GLY A 470 1.32 27.29 8.57
N LEU A 471 1.21 28.60 8.30
CA LEU A 471 2.22 29.36 7.53
C LEU A 471 3.31 30.02 8.41
N GLY A 472 3.03 30.18 9.70
CA GLY A 472 3.94 30.79 10.69
C GLY A 472 4.07 32.31 10.61
N LYS A 473 4.66 32.93 11.65
CA LYS A 473 4.86 34.39 11.72
C LYS A 473 5.97 34.94 10.81
N ARG A 474 6.80 34.07 10.19
CA ARG A 474 7.94 34.46 9.35
C ARG A 474 7.95 33.71 8.01
N ILE A 475 7.12 34.18 7.09
CA ILE A 475 6.99 33.72 5.71
C ILE A 475 8.02 34.43 4.83
N THR A 476 8.86 33.67 4.13
CA THR A 476 9.87 34.14 3.17
C THR A 476 9.85 33.28 1.90
N ALA A 477 10.49 33.73 0.82
CA ALA A 477 10.47 33.01 -0.47
C ALA A 477 10.91 31.53 -0.40
N ALA A 478 11.73 31.14 0.59
CA ALA A 478 12.25 29.76 0.73
C ALA A 478 11.41 28.88 1.68
N ASN A 479 10.53 29.45 2.51
CA ASN A 479 9.71 28.71 3.49
C ASN A 479 8.21 29.06 3.43
N LYS A 480 7.75 29.56 2.27
CA LYS A 480 6.32 29.55 1.93
C LYS A 480 5.83 28.12 1.76
N ASP A 481 4.58 27.89 2.10
CA ASP A 481 3.92 26.62 1.88
C ASP A 481 2.40 26.81 1.70
N ILE A 482 1.65 25.73 1.58
CA ILE A 482 0.19 25.72 1.46
C ILE A 482 -0.44 25.29 2.79
N PRO A 483 -1.42 26.03 3.34
CA PRO A 483 -2.16 25.60 4.52
C PRO A 483 -2.84 24.25 4.29
N ARG A 484 -2.60 23.26 5.17
CA ARG A 484 -3.20 21.92 5.07
C ARG A 484 -4.73 21.95 5.01
N LEU A 485 -5.33 22.95 5.64
CA LEU A 485 -6.75 23.28 5.59
C LEU A 485 -7.31 23.39 4.16
N LEU A 486 -6.54 23.90 3.20
CA LEU A 486 -6.98 24.06 1.81
C LEU A 486 -7.25 22.72 1.11
N PHE A 487 -6.58 21.65 1.51
CA PHE A 487 -6.84 20.33 0.93
C PHE A 487 -8.25 19.82 1.32
N LYS A 488 -8.80 20.20 2.48
CA LYS A 488 -10.19 19.86 2.85
C LYS A 488 -11.26 20.75 2.21
N CYS A 489 -10.86 21.84 1.56
CA CYS A 489 -11.78 22.82 0.97
C CYS A 489 -12.34 22.35 -0.39
N PRO A 490 -13.44 22.96 -0.88
CA PRO A 490 -14.03 22.61 -2.16
C PRO A 490 -13.15 22.97 -3.36
N SER A 491 -13.39 22.31 -4.51
CA SER A 491 -12.62 22.55 -5.74
C SER A 491 -12.59 24.03 -6.20
N GLU A 492 -13.64 24.82 -5.93
CA GLU A 492 -13.68 26.27 -6.24
C GLU A 492 -12.72 27.08 -5.36
N GLU A 493 -12.58 26.72 -4.10
CA GLU A 493 -11.65 27.35 -3.15
C GLU A 493 -10.19 27.01 -3.51
N ILE A 494 -9.92 25.74 -3.82
CA ILE A 494 -8.62 25.28 -4.33
C ILE A 494 -8.26 26.01 -5.63
N ALA A 495 -9.17 26.06 -6.60
CA ALA A 495 -8.97 26.79 -7.86
C ALA A 495 -8.73 28.30 -7.64
N SER A 496 -9.35 28.89 -6.61
CA SER A 496 -9.16 30.30 -6.27
C SER A 496 -7.80 30.61 -5.65
N PHE A 497 -7.26 29.73 -4.79
CA PHE A 497 -5.86 29.82 -4.36
C PHE A 497 -4.90 29.72 -5.55
N VAL A 498 -5.05 28.65 -6.37
CA VAL A 498 -4.19 28.39 -7.53
C VAL A 498 -4.22 29.58 -8.50
N ALA A 499 -5.40 30.14 -8.78
CA ALA A 499 -5.53 31.32 -9.62
C ALA A 499 -4.86 32.58 -9.06
N GLY A 500 -4.86 32.77 -7.73
CA GLY A 500 -4.14 33.87 -7.08
C GLY A 500 -2.63 33.72 -7.19
N TYR A 501 -2.13 32.50 -7.02
CA TYR A 501 -0.70 32.19 -7.14
C TYR A 501 -0.22 32.35 -8.60
N PHE A 502 -0.95 31.83 -9.59
CA PHE A 502 -0.62 31.96 -11.00
C PHE A 502 -0.82 33.40 -11.55
N ASP A 503 -1.75 34.20 -11.00
CA ASP A 503 -1.86 35.64 -11.31
C ASP A 503 -0.56 36.41 -10.96
N GLY A 504 0.12 36.02 -9.88
CA GLY A 504 1.43 36.56 -9.47
C GLY A 504 2.59 35.90 -10.21
N ASP A 505 3.07 34.76 -9.73
CA ASP A 505 4.32 34.11 -10.18
C ASP A 505 4.16 33.28 -11.47
N GLY A 506 2.93 33.02 -11.91
CA GLY A 506 2.64 32.22 -13.10
C GLY A 506 3.12 32.85 -14.41
N THR A 507 3.56 32.02 -15.36
CA THR A 507 3.95 32.40 -16.72
C THR A 507 3.22 31.50 -17.71
N CYS A 508 2.48 32.09 -18.65
CA CYS A 508 1.88 31.37 -19.78
C CYS A 508 2.81 31.50 -20.99
N ALA A 509 3.44 30.41 -21.40
CA ALA A 509 4.40 30.34 -22.50
C ALA A 509 3.82 29.63 -23.74
N GLU A 510 4.63 29.49 -24.79
CA GLU A 510 4.22 28.74 -25.98
C GLU A 510 4.18 27.21 -25.77
N ASP A 511 4.90 26.69 -24.79
CA ASP A 511 4.99 25.26 -24.47
C ASP A 511 4.05 24.83 -23.33
N GLY A 512 3.80 25.69 -22.33
CA GLY A 512 2.87 25.39 -21.24
C GLY A 512 2.58 26.57 -20.30
N LEU A 513 2.03 26.28 -19.12
CA LEU A 513 2.07 27.19 -17.97
C LEU A 513 3.21 26.79 -17.03
N HIS A 514 3.82 27.77 -16.36
CA HIS A 514 4.91 27.54 -15.41
C HIS A 514 4.79 28.44 -14.18
N VAL A 515 5.27 27.97 -13.04
CA VAL A 515 5.58 28.74 -11.83
C VAL A 515 6.95 28.30 -11.32
N THR A 516 7.72 29.21 -10.70
CA THR A 516 9.05 28.90 -10.16
C THR A 516 9.19 29.46 -8.75
N SER A 517 9.50 28.62 -7.77
CA SER A 517 9.67 28.98 -6.36
C SER A 517 11.05 28.62 -5.82
N LYS A 518 11.39 29.16 -4.65
CA LYS A 518 12.52 28.68 -3.81
C LYS A 518 12.07 27.70 -2.73
N SER A 519 10.77 27.55 -2.49
CA SER A 519 10.23 26.51 -1.61
C SER A 519 9.91 25.27 -2.41
N ARG A 520 10.47 24.13 -2.00
CA ARG A 520 10.15 22.79 -2.53
C ARG A 520 8.72 22.41 -2.14
N GLU A 521 8.37 22.58 -0.87
CA GLU A 521 7.07 22.17 -0.32
C GLU A 521 5.90 22.92 -0.96
N LEU A 522 6.03 24.23 -1.21
CA LEU A 522 5.02 25.00 -1.95
C LEU A 522 4.73 24.41 -3.33
N ILE A 523 5.75 23.89 -4.02
CA ILE A 523 5.65 23.29 -5.37
C ILE A 523 5.11 21.85 -5.29
N LYS A 524 5.55 21.07 -4.30
CA LYS A 524 5.05 19.72 -3.98
C LYS A 524 3.54 19.76 -3.68
N HIS A 525 3.13 20.61 -2.75
CA HIS A 525 1.73 20.76 -2.35
C HIS A 525 0.88 21.40 -3.45
N LEU A 526 1.44 22.30 -4.28
CA LEU A 526 0.75 22.81 -5.46
C LEU A 526 0.49 21.70 -6.50
N GLN A 527 1.42 20.75 -6.70
CA GLN A 527 1.17 19.56 -7.53
C GLN A 527 0.05 18.68 -6.94
N MET A 528 -0.03 18.55 -5.62
CA MET A 528 -1.11 17.81 -4.95
C MET A 528 -2.47 18.52 -5.04
N LEU A 529 -2.54 19.86 -4.96
CA LEU A 529 -3.77 20.62 -5.23
C LEU A 529 -4.20 20.50 -6.69
N LEU A 530 -3.26 20.55 -7.64
CA LEU A 530 -3.56 20.38 -9.06
C LEU A 530 -4.13 18.98 -9.37
N LEU A 531 -3.70 17.94 -8.63
CA LEU A 531 -4.34 16.61 -8.68
C LEU A 531 -5.80 16.60 -8.20
N ARG A 532 -6.16 17.36 -7.16
CA ARG A 532 -7.58 17.53 -6.77
C ARG A 532 -8.40 18.17 -7.88
N LEU A 533 -7.81 19.15 -8.60
CA LEU A 533 -8.41 19.77 -9.78
C LEU A 533 -8.33 18.91 -11.07
N GLY A 534 -7.77 17.70 -11.03
CA GLY A 534 -7.61 16.80 -12.18
C GLY A 534 -6.56 17.23 -13.21
N VAL A 535 -5.68 18.17 -12.83
CA VAL A 535 -4.61 18.74 -13.67
C VAL A 535 -3.29 18.06 -13.31
N VAL A 536 -2.69 17.32 -14.23
CA VAL A 536 -1.35 16.77 -14.01
C VAL A 536 -0.29 17.81 -14.36
N SER A 537 0.68 17.99 -13.45
CA SER A 537 1.81 18.91 -13.59
C SER A 537 3.13 18.22 -13.30
N PHE A 538 4.22 18.80 -13.78
CA PHE A 538 5.58 18.27 -13.73
C PHE A 538 6.46 19.24 -12.95
N GLN A 539 7.24 18.75 -11.97
CA GLN A 539 8.29 19.56 -11.35
C GLN A 539 9.62 19.36 -12.06
N THR A 540 10.47 20.39 -12.07
CA THR A 540 11.86 20.35 -12.52
C THR A 540 12.70 21.28 -11.65
N GLU A 541 13.86 20.82 -11.19
CA GLU A 541 14.77 21.62 -10.40
C GLU A 541 15.74 22.43 -11.29
N THR A 542 16.20 23.57 -10.82
CA THR A 542 17.14 24.44 -11.55
C THR A 542 18.17 25.04 -10.59
N ARG A 543 19.44 24.67 -10.79
CA ARG A 543 20.60 25.24 -10.09
C ARG A 543 21.13 26.44 -10.88
N VAL A 544 21.24 27.60 -10.21
CA VAL A 544 21.72 28.86 -10.79
C VAL A 544 22.91 29.37 -9.99
N HIS A 545 24.06 29.51 -10.64
CA HIS A 545 25.22 30.22 -10.07
C HIS A 545 24.98 31.73 -10.11
N LEU A 546 25.34 32.45 -9.04
CA LEU A 546 25.28 33.92 -9.05
C LEU A 546 26.46 34.52 -9.84
N PRO A 547 26.23 35.51 -10.73
CA PRO A 547 27.31 36.19 -11.44
C PRO A 547 28.38 36.81 -10.51
N ASP A 548 27.94 37.36 -9.38
CA ASP A 548 28.81 38.02 -8.39
C ASP A 548 29.41 37.06 -7.35
N LYS A 549 29.00 35.78 -7.36
CA LYS A 549 29.43 34.74 -6.42
C LYS A 549 29.32 33.35 -7.08
N PRO A 550 30.33 32.89 -7.82
CA PRO A 550 30.26 31.61 -8.52
C PRO A 550 30.07 30.40 -7.59
N ASP A 551 30.51 30.50 -6.33
CA ASP A 551 30.37 29.44 -5.31
C ASP A 551 28.98 29.42 -4.63
N GLU A 552 28.16 30.48 -4.76
CA GLU A 552 26.79 30.50 -4.20
C GLU A 552 25.79 29.97 -5.24
N ILE A 553 25.63 28.65 -5.29
CA ILE A 553 24.56 27.99 -6.05
C ILE A 553 23.21 28.26 -5.39
N ARG A 554 22.20 28.63 -6.19
CA ARG A 554 20.81 28.74 -5.75
C ARG A 554 19.93 27.75 -6.48
N GLU A 555 19.18 26.97 -5.72
CA GLU A 555 18.17 26.04 -6.21
C GLU A 555 16.80 26.74 -6.31
N TYR A 556 16.05 26.34 -7.34
CA TYR A 556 14.68 26.75 -7.60
C TYR A 556 13.91 25.53 -8.12
N HIS A 557 12.66 25.40 -7.69
CA HIS A 557 11.75 24.34 -8.14
C HIS A 557 10.71 24.97 -9.07
N LYS A 558 10.67 24.50 -10.32
CA LYS A 558 9.74 24.95 -11.37
C LYS A 558 8.65 23.90 -11.54
N LEU A 559 7.39 24.25 -11.32
CA LEU A 559 6.23 23.44 -11.71
C LEU A 559 5.73 23.88 -13.09
N SER A 560 5.37 22.91 -13.93
CA SER A 560 4.94 23.12 -15.32
C SER A 560 3.69 22.29 -15.66
N ILE A 561 2.79 22.87 -16.44
CA ILE A 561 1.57 22.23 -16.96
C ILE A 561 1.65 22.25 -18.49
N TYR A 562 1.55 21.10 -19.13
CA TYR A 562 1.77 20.91 -20.57
C TYR A 562 0.60 20.21 -21.25
N GLY A 563 0.47 20.37 -22.57
CA GLY A 563 -0.40 19.53 -23.37
C GLY A 563 -1.89 19.66 -23.01
N ASP A 564 -2.55 18.53 -22.74
CA ASP A 564 -3.99 18.49 -22.51
C ASP A 564 -4.39 18.99 -21.10
N ASP A 565 -3.48 18.89 -20.14
CA ASP A 565 -3.66 19.41 -18.78
C ASP A 565 -3.72 20.95 -18.73
N VAL A 566 -3.25 21.64 -19.78
CA VAL A 566 -3.48 23.09 -19.98
C VAL A 566 -4.96 23.41 -20.19
N VAL A 567 -5.71 22.52 -20.87
CA VAL A 567 -7.16 22.68 -21.08
C VAL A 567 -7.91 22.40 -19.79
N ALA A 568 -7.50 21.36 -19.03
CA ALA A 568 -8.04 21.09 -17.71
C ALA A 568 -7.84 22.28 -16.75
N PHE A 569 -6.63 22.86 -16.72
CA PHE A 569 -6.37 24.07 -15.94
C PHE A 569 -7.23 25.26 -16.40
N ALA A 570 -7.32 25.51 -17.71
CA ALA A 570 -8.11 26.62 -18.25
C ALA A 570 -9.62 26.51 -17.99
N ASN A 571 -10.15 25.29 -17.86
CA ASN A 571 -11.56 25.05 -17.54
C ASN A 571 -11.87 25.27 -16.05
N THR A 572 -10.90 25.05 -15.17
CA THR A 572 -11.10 25.05 -13.71
C THR A 572 -10.57 26.32 -13.02
N VAL A 573 -9.55 26.99 -13.56
CA VAL A 573 -8.79 28.04 -12.87
C VAL A 573 -8.93 29.42 -13.55
N ASN A 574 -9.60 30.36 -12.89
CA ASN A 574 -9.93 31.68 -13.44
C ASN A 574 -8.92 32.78 -13.04
N LEU A 575 -7.97 33.09 -13.95
CA LEU A 575 -6.98 34.17 -13.80
C LEU A 575 -7.60 35.57 -13.99
N LYS A 576 -7.17 36.56 -13.20
CA LYS A 576 -7.64 37.95 -13.28
C LYS A 576 -6.64 38.90 -13.96
N LYS A 577 -5.39 38.47 -14.15
CA LYS A 577 -4.40 39.23 -14.92
C LYS A 577 -4.65 39.04 -16.43
N ALA A 578 -5.17 40.06 -17.09
CA ALA A 578 -5.74 39.95 -18.43
C ALA A 578 -4.77 39.45 -19.52
N ASP A 579 -3.47 39.75 -19.42
CA ASP A 579 -2.44 39.25 -20.33
C ASP A 579 -2.16 37.74 -20.14
N LYS A 580 -2.31 37.22 -18.91
CA LYS A 580 -2.23 35.77 -18.63
C LYS A 580 -3.52 35.05 -19.00
N GLU A 581 -4.67 35.66 -18.71
CA GLU A 581 -6.00 35.15 -19.10
C GLU A 581 -6.12 34.96 -20.61
N ASP A 582 -5.75 35.97 -21.40
CA ASP A 582 -5.76 35.92 -22.86
C ASP A 582 -4.73 34.92 -23.44
N ALA A 583 -3.53 34.85 -22.86
CA ALA A 583 -2.53 33.85 -23.24
C ALA A 583 -3.01 32.42 -22.95
N LEU A 584 -3.60 32.18 -21.77
CA LEU A 584 -4.17 30.88 -21.37
C LEU A 584 -5.31 30.46 -22.28
N ARG A 585 -6.27 31.35 -22.56
CA ARG A 585 -7.37 31.12 -23.51
C ARG A 585 -6.84 30.72 -24.88
N LYS A 586 -5.93 31.52 -25.45
CA LYS A 586 -5.32 31.25 -26.77
C LYS A 586 -4.54 29.94 -26.79
N HIS A 587 -3.83 29.59 -25.71
CA HIS A 587 -3.13 28.32 -25.60
C HIS A 587 -4.13 27.16 -25.58
N SER A 588 -5.21 27.26 -24.79
CA SER A 588 -6.26 26.24 -24.69
C SER A 588 -7.03 26.05 -26.00
N GLU A 589 -7.44 27.13 -26.68
CA GLU A 589 -8.07 27.09 -28.01
C GLU A 589 -7.17 26.43 -29.07
N ARG A 590 -5.88 26.79 -29.09
CA ARG A 590 -4.85 26.18 -29.95
C ARG A 590 -4.60 24.71 -29.60
N ARG A 591 -4.78 24.31 -28.34
CA ARG A 591 -4.66 22.92 -27.88
C ARG A 591 -5.87 22.09 -28.31
N MET A 592 -7.09 22.56 -28.04
CA MET A 592 -8.35 21.88 -28.42
C MET A 592 -8.52 21.73 -29.94
N SER A 593 -8.01 22.67 -30.73
CA SER A 593 -8.01 22.58 -32.20
C SER A 593 -6.90 21.66 -32.77
N SER A 594 -5.99 21.16 -31.95
CA SER A 594 -4.90 20.29 -32.37
C SER A 594 -5.32 18.82 -32.45
N LYS A 595 -5.16 18.20 -33.62
CA LYS A 595 -5.40 16.76 -33.84
C LYS A 595 -4.31 15.83 -33.25
N ARG A 596 -3.42 16.34 -32.40
CA ARG A 596 -2.32 15.58 -31.78
C ARG A 596 -2.49 15.57 -30.25
N PRO A 597 -2.98 14.47 -29.63
CA PRO A 597 -3.02 14.31 -28.17
C PRO A 597 -1.61 14.40 -27.56
N SER A 598 -1.51 14.67 -26.27
CA SER A 598 -0.21 14.79 -25.59
C SER A 598 0.50 13.43 -25.57
N ASN A 599 1.78 13.41 -25.95
CA ASN A 599 2.57 12.19 -26.12
C ASN A 599 3.17 11.66 -24.80
N TRP A 600 2.68 12.14 -23.66
CA TRP A 600 3.14 11.74 -22.33
C TRP A 600 2.20 10.68 -21.74
N ASP A 601 0.90 10.99 -21.66
CA ASP A 601 -0.21 10.14 -21.22
C ASP A 601 -0.51 9.02 -22.25
N THR A 602 0.42 8.08 -22.30
CA THR A 602 0.47 6.94 -23.24
C THR A 602 0.14 5.65 -22.49
N MET A 603 -0.78 4.87 -23.04
CA MET A 603 -1.36 3.69 -22.41
C MET A 603 -0.48 2.46 -22.71
N PRO A 604 0.06 1.77 -21.70
CA PRO A 604 0.95 0.64 -21.87
C PRO A 604 0.18 -0.66 -22.19
N ILE A 605 -0.57 -0.64 -23.29
CA ILE A 605 -1.32 -1.78 -23.79
C ILE A 605 -0.39 -2.86 -24.38
N SER A 606 -0.70 -4.13 -24.09
CA SER A 606 0.00 -5.26 -24.71
C SER A 606 -0.26 -5.32 -26.23
N PRO A 607 0.79 -5.29 -27.08
CA PRO A 607 0.64 -5.36 -28.53
C PRO A 607 -0.09 -6.61 -29.03
N SER A 608 0.13 -7.77 -28.37
CA SER A 608 -0.50 -9.04 -28.72
C SER A 608 -1.97 -9.10 -28.26
N MET A 609 -2.32 -8.50 -27.12
CA MET A 609 -3.71 -8.34 -26.70
C MET A 609 -4.50 -7.48 -27.69
N PHE A 610 -3.94 -6.34 -28.08
CA PHE A 610 -4.57 -5.44 -29.05
C PHE A 610 -4.78 -6.12 -30.42
N ARG A 611 -3.78 -6.88 -30.90
CA ARG A 611 -3.92 -7.70 -32.12
C ARG A 611 -5.00 -8.78 -31.97
N LYS A 612 -5.02 -9.53 -30.85
CA LYS A 612 -6.02 -10.59 -30.59
C LYS A 612 -7.45 -10.07 -30.74
N VAL A 613 -7.79 -8.97 -30.04
CA VAL A 613 -9.14 -8.40 -30.07
C VAL A 613 -9.50 -7.88 -31.47
N ARG A 614 -8.58 -7.18 -32.14
CA ARG A 614 -8.82 -6.70 -33.51
C ARG A 614 -9.10 -7.84 -34.49
N GLU A 615 -8.28 -8.90 -34.46
CA GLU A 615 -8.36 -10.01 -35.42
C GLU A 615 -9.54 -10.94 -35.13
N GLY A 616 -9.85 -11.17 -33.85
CA GLY A 616 -11.04 -11.93 -33.43
C GLY A 616 -12.34 -11.26 -33.86
N LEU A 617 -12.47 -9.94 -33.65
CA LEU A 617 -13.59 -9.12 -34.14
C LEU A 617 -13.55 -8.86 -35.67
N GLY A 618 -12.73 -9.60 -36.42
CA GLY A 618 -12.72 -9.59 -37.90
C GLY A 618 -12.19 -8.32 -38.55
N PHE A 619 -11.63 -7.35 -37.80
CA PHE A 619 -11.16 -6.10 -38.37
C PHE A 619 -9.77 -6.23 -39.03
N THR A 620 -9.60 -5.66 -40.22
CA THR A 620 -8.29 -5.41 -40.82
C THR A 620 -7.65 -4.14 -40.28
N HIS A 621 -6.35 -3.92 -40.51
CA HIS A 621 -5.67 -2.65 -40.20
C HIS A 621 -6.35 -1.43 -40.82
N GLU A 622 -7.06 -1.59 -41.95
CA GLU A 622 -7.78 -0.52 -42.65
C GLU A 622 -9.18 -0.27 -42.07
N SER A 623 -9.89 -1.31 -41.64
CA SER A 623 -11.23 -1.16 -41.05
C SER A 623 -11.22 -0.77 -39.56
N THR A 624 -10.08 -0.92 -38.87
CA THR A 624 -9.96 -0.56 -37.43
C THR A 624 -9.72 0.94 -37.22
N GLY A 625 -9.06 1.61 -38.18
CA GLY A 625 -8.61 2.99 -38.02
C GLY A 625 -7.47 3.31 -38.98
N LYS A 626 -6.51 4.15 -38.57
CA LYS A 626 -5.35 4.46 -39.42
C LYS A 626 -4.36 3.29 -39.42
N PRO A 627 -4.06 2.63 -40.58
CA PRO A 627 -3.22 1.43 -40.62
C PRO A 627 -1.84 1.62 -40.00
N SER A 628 -1.19 2.78 -40.26
CA SER A 628 0.12 3.10 -39.69
C SER A 628 0.12 3.14 -38.16
N SER A 629 -1.01 3.49 -37.53
CA SER A 629 -1.14 3.59 -36.08
C SER A 629 -1.48 2.24 -35.46
N VAL A 630 -2.38 1.46 -36.08
CA VAL A 630 -2.65 0.07 -35.70
C VAL A 630 -1.35 -0.75 -35.74
N ASN A 631 -0.64 -0.69 -36.87
CA ASN A 631 0.65 -1.38 -37.05
C ASN A 631 1.76 -0.89 -36.10
N ALA A 632 1.72 0.36 -35.64
CA ALA A 632 2.69 0.86 -34.67
C ALA A 632 2.42 0.36 -33.23
N ILE A 633 1.15 0.17 -32.87
CA ILE A 633 0.75 -0.41 -31.58
C ILE A 633 1.10 -1.90 -31.56
N GLU A 634 0.70 -2.67 -32.57
CA GLU A 634 0.86 -4.14 -32.58
C GLU A 634 2.31 -4.64 -32.69
N ASN A 635 3.23 -3.81 -33.16
CA ASN A 635 4.66 -4.13 -33.20
C ASN A 635 5.45 -3.41 -32.09
N GLY A 636 4.77 -2.73 -31.16
CA GLY A 636 5.40 -2.03 -30.03
C GLY A 636 6.20 -0.77 -30.40
N TYR A 637 6.09 -0.28 -31.64
CA TYR A 637 6.81 0.93 -32.10
C TYR A 637 6.31 2.21 -31.44
N SER A 638 5.04 2.27 -31.04
CA SER A 638 4.49 3.38 -30.25
C SER A 638 3.23 2.95 -29.49
N LEU A 639 3.15 3.36 -28.22
CA LEU A 639 1.94 3.18 -27.41
C LEU A 639 0.87 4.24 -27.75
N PRO A 640 -0.43 3.89 -27.74
CA PRO A 640 -1.50 4.85 -27.98
C PRO A 640 -1.63 5.83 -26.82
N THR A 641 -1.99 7.08 -27.09
CA THR A 641 -2.45 8.01 -26.05
C THR A 641 -3.86 7.63 -25.59
N ARG A 642 -4.27 8.01 -24.38
CA ARG A 642 -5.59 7.67 -23.82
C ARG A 642 -6.79 7.86 -24.78
N PRO A 643 -6.98 9.00 -25.48
CA PRO A 643 -8.13 9.17 -26.40
C PRO A 643 -8.08 8.25 -27.63
N VAL A 644 -6.89 7.78 -28.02
CA VAL A 644 -6.71 6.81 -29.11
C VAL A 644 -7.06 5.41 -28.63
N LEU A 645 -6.73 5.05 -27.38
CA LEU A 645 -7.18 3.78 -26.81
C LEU A 645 -8.69 3.79 -26.51
N GLU A 646 -9.26 4.89 -25.99
CA GLU A 646 -10.71 5.05 -25.83
C GLU A 646 -11.45 4.87 -27.17
N TYR A 647 -10.94 5.40 -28.28
CA TYR A 647 -11.51 5.16 -29.61
C TYR A 647 -11.55 3.67 -29.97
N PHE A 648 -10.46 2.92 -29.73
CA PHE A 648 -10.42 1.48 -30.01
C PHE A 648 -11.30 0.67 -29.06
N ILE A 649 -11.37 1.03 -27.77
CA ILE A 649 -12.29 0.41 -26.80
C ILE A 649 -13.73 0.54 -27.28
N ASN A 650 -14.18 1.77 -27.60
CA ASN A 650 -15.55 2.01 -28.10
C ASN A 650 -15.82 1.29 -29.44
N LEU A 651 -14.80 1.10 -30.29
CA LEU A 651 -14.94 0.33 -31.53
C LEU A 651 -15.10 -1.17 -31.24
N PHE A 652 -14.29 -1.74 -30.34
CA PHE A 652 -14.34 -3.15 -30.00
C PHE A 652 -15.63 -3.50 -29.24
N GLU A 653 -16.01 -2.74 -28.20
CA GLU A 653 -17.28 -2.94 -27.46
C GLU A 653 -18.51 -2.95 -28.37
N LYS A 654 -18.52 -2.10 -29.41
CA LYS A 654 -19.66 -2.00 -30.32
C LYS A 654 -19.82 -3.24 -31.24
N ASN A 655 -18.78 -4.06 -31.38
CA ASN A 655 -18.74 -5.19 -32.32
C ASN A 655 -18.50 -6.54 -31.62
N ASP A 656 -18.15 -6.54 -30.33
CA ASP A 656 -18.06 -7.73 -29.48
C ASP A 656 -19.46 -8.12 -28.93
N SER A 657 -20.38 -8.47 -29.84
CA SER A 657 -21.80 -8.70 -29.51
C SER A 657 -22.08 -9.92 -28.63
N ASP A 658 -21.11 -10.82 -28.52
CA ASP A 658 -21.21 -12.10 -27.80
C ASP A 658 -20.25 -12.17 -26.58
N ASP A 659 -19.70 -11.01 -26.16
CA ASP A 659 -18.74 -10.85 -25.04
C ASP A 659 -17.47 -11.72 -25.13
N GLU A 660 -17.01 -12.10 -26.34
CA GLU A 660 -15.83 -12.97 -26.54
C GLU A 660 -14.52 -12.28 -26.08
N PHE A 661 -14.44 -10.95 -26.19
CA PHE A 661 -13.28 -10.15 -25.84
C PHE A 661 -13.55 -9.15 -24.70
N ALA A 662 -14.73 -9.21 -24.07
CA ALA A 662 -15.17 -8.25 -23.06
C ALA A 662 -14.19 -8.09 -21.89
N SER A 663 -13.46 -9.15 -21.56
CA SER A 663 -12.42 -9.16 -20.53
C SER A 663 -11.08 -8.54 -20.97
N GLU A 664 -10.62 -8.74 -22.20
CA GLU A 664 -9.50 -7.96 -22.78
C GLU A 664 -9.86 -6.49 -22.89
N ILE A 665 -11.08 -6.18 -23.36
CA ILE A 665 -11.59 -4.82 -23.47
C ILE A 665 -11.70 -4.17 -22.07
N SER A 666 -12.10 -4.92 -21.05
CA SER A 666 -12.09 -4.47 -19.65
C SER A 666 -10.67 -4.22 -19.12
N ALA A 667 -9.68 -5.01 -19.54
CA ALA A 667 -8.27 -4.71 -19.23
C ALA A 667 -7.80 -3.43 -19.95
N MET A 668 -8.20 -3.19 -21.20
CA MET A 668 -7.94 -1.92 -21.90
C MET A 668 -8.61 -0.73 -21.20
N LYS A 669 -9.85 -0.89 -20.72
CA LYS A 669 -10.55 0.12 -19.90
C LYS A 669 -9.82 0.44 -18.61
N ALA A 670 -9.33 -0.57 -17.89
CA ALA A 670 -8.56 -0.37 -16.66
C ALA A 670 -7.25 0.39 -16.93
N LEU A 671 -6.52 0.02 -18.00
CA LEU A 671 -5.33 0.77 -18.43
C LEU A 671 -5.66 2.22 -18.85
N ALA A 672 -6.83 2.44 -19.45
CA ALA A 672 -7.31 3.74 -19.91
C ALA A 672 -8.09 4.55 -18.84
N SER A 673 -8.24 4.01 -17.62
CA SER A 673 -9.10 4.59 -16.57
C SER A 673 -8.72 6.03 -16.27
N LYS A 674 -9.71 6.93 -16.31
CA LYS A 674 -9.54 8.39 -16.27
C LYS A 674 -8.90 8.91 -15.00
N ASP A 675 -8.88 8.09 -13.95
CA ASP A 675 -8.38 8.45 -12.62
C ASP A 675 -6.92 8.05 -12.41
N ILE A 676 -6.29 7.32 -13.34
CA ILE A 676 -4.85 6.98 -13.29
C ILE A 676 -4.07 7.44 -14.52
N VAL A 677 -2.78 7.77 -14.34
CA VAL A 677 -1.78 7.93 -15.40
C VAL A 677 -0.56 7.07 -15.14
N TRP A 678 -0.02 6.50 -16.23
CA TRP A 678 1.18 5.68 -16.26
C TRP A 678 2.44 6.55 -16.39
N ASP A 679 2.92 7.04 -15.24
CA ASP A 679 4.09 7.93 -15.15
C ASP A 679 5.40 7.13 -15.29
N HIS A 680 6.44 7.74 -15.84
CA HIS A 680 7.73 7.07 -16.10
C HIS A 680 8.63 7.17 -14.86
N VAL A 681 9.23 6.06 -14.43
CA VAL A 681 10.31 6.08 -13.44
C VAL A 681 11.57 6.66 -14.08
N VAL A 682 12.22 7.63 -13.41
CA VAL A 682 13.40 8.36 -13.92
C VAL A 682 14.65 8.22 -13.05
N SER A 683 14.51 7.79 -11.80
CA SER A 683 15.60 7.20 -11.02
C SER A 683 15.03 6.23 -9.99
N ILE A 684 15.88 5.29 -9.56
CA ILE A 684 15.67 4.47 -8.36
C ILE A 684 16.97 4.56 -7.59
N ASP A 685 16.98 5.36 -6.53
CA ASP A 685 18.19 5.68 -5.77
C ASP A 685 18.22 4.86 -4.47
N GLU A 686 19.25 4.03 -4.28
CA GLU A 686 19.53 3.39 -2.99
C GLU A 686 20.10 4.44 -2.03
N ILE A 687 19.44 4.63 -0.89
CA ILE A 687 19.79 5.61 0.15
C ILE A 687 19.94 4.95 1.52
N GLU A 688 20.78 5.52 2.39
CA GLU A 688 20.81 5.17 3.81
C GLU A 688 19.52 5.63 4.50
N SER A 689 18.98 4.85 5.43
CA SER A 689 17.72 5.20 6.12
C SER A 689 17.89 6.38 7.07
N ASP A 690 17.13 7.46 6.82
CA ASP A 690 17.09 8.66 7.66
C ASP A 690 16.02 8.62 8.77
N THR A 691 15.31 7.48 8.91
CA THR A 691 14.27 7.25 9.92
C THR A 691 14.56 6.01 10.78
N PRO A 692 14.17 5.99 12.08
CA PRO A 692 14.14 4.76 12.89
C PRO A 692 12.99 3.81 12.51
N TYR A 693 11.90 4.33 11.93
CA TYR A 693 10.71 3.56 11.61
C TYR A 693 10.19 3.80 10.19
N LEU A 694 9.78 2.70 9.61
CA LEU A 694 8.93 2.51 8.45
C LEU A 694 7.43 2.44 8.88
N TYR A 695 6.48 2.62 7.94
CA TYR A 695 5.03 2.63 8.19
C TYR A 695 4.23 1.99 7.02
N ASP A 696 3.15 1.26 7.32
CA ASP A 696 2.22 0.66 6.32
C ASP A 696 0.76 0.71 6.81
N LEU A 697 -0.19 0.51 5.90
CA LEU A 697 -1.62 0.43 6.21
C LEU A 697 -2.18 -0.92 5.77
N SER A 698 -3.15 -1.46 6.52
CA SER A 698 -4.02 -2.53 6.03
C SER A 698 -5.40 -1.96 5.74
N ILE A 699 -5.91 -2.23 4.54
CA ILE A 699 -7.09 -1.58 3.94
C ILE A 699 -7.98 -2.70 3.41
N GLU A 700 -9.29 -2.58 3.65
CA GLU A 700 -10.26 -3.56 3.19
C GLU A 700 -10.41 -3.54 1.64
N GLU A 701 -10.73 -4.71 1.06
CA GLU A 701 -10.95 -5.00 -0.37
C GLU A 701 -9.85 -4.65 -1.41
N THR A 702 -9.34 -3.42 -1.42
CA THR A 702 -8.52 -2.84 -2.50
C THR A 702 -7.02 -3.10 -2.34
N ASN A 703 -6.54 -3.22 -1.10
CA ASN A 703 -5.15 -3.46 -0.74
C ASN A 703 -4.15 -2.40 -1.30
N SER A 704 -4.60 -1.17 -1.53
CA SER A 704 -3.75 -0.09 -2.06
C SER A 704 -4.18 1.31 -1.59
N PHE A 705 -3.22 2.23 -1.53
CA PHE A 705 -3.44 3.64 -1.18
C PHE A 705 -2.64 4.60 -2.08
N VAL A 706 -2.98 5.89 -2.04
CA VAL A 706 -2.23 6.96 -2.72
C VAL A 706 -1.24 7.61 -1.74
N GLY A 707 0.06 7.47 -1.99
CA GLY A 707 1.14 8.09 -1.22
C GLY A 707 2.06 8.95 -2.10
N ASN A 708 2.32 10.20 -1.72
CA ASN A 708 3.05 11.22 -2.52
C ASN A 708 2.53 11.37 -3.98
N GLY A 709 1.25 11.06 -4.21
CA GLY A 709 0.65 11.04 -5.55
C GLY A 709 1.08 9.86 -6.43
N ILE A 710 1.47 8.73 -5.83
CA ILE A 710 1.79 7.44 -6.46
C ILE A 710 0.87 6.36 -5.85
N VAL A 711 0.49 5.32 -6.61
CA VAL A 711 -0.32 4.21 -6.08
C VAL A 711 0.60 3.13 -5.50
N LEU A 712 0.39 2.81 -4.21
CA LEU A 712 1.17 1.92 -3.36
C LEU A 712 0.31 0.73 -2.90
N HIS A 713 0.92 -0.41 -2.52
CA HIS A 713 0.19 -1.64 -2.16
C HIS A 713 0.58 -2.21 -0.79
N ASN A 714 -0.43 -2.41 0.05
CA ASN A 714 -0.33 -2.94 1.42
C ASN A 714 0.43 -4.27 1.45
N THR A 715 1.38 -4.45 2.37
CA THR A 715 2.40 -5.48 2.13
C THR A 715 1.88 -6.93 2.28
N HIS A 716 0.80 -7.15 3.04
CA HIS A 716 0.30 -8.46 3.49
C HIS A 716 -0.70 -9.21 2.55
N GLY A 717 -0.96 -10.49 2.84
CA GLY A 717 -2.21 -11.23 2.50
C GLY A 717 -2.29 -12.03 1.19
N HIS A 718 -1.99 -13.34 1.22
CA HIS A 718 -2.44 -14.37 0.24
C HIS A 718 -2.59 -15.74 0.94
N THR A 719 -1.56 -16.14 1.66
CA THR A 719 -1.67 -16.71 3.03
C THR A 719 -0.60 -15.99 3.85
N GLU A 720 -0.83 -15.85 5.14
CA GLU A 720 -0.04 -14.98 6.04
C GLU A 720 1.32 -15.61 6.30
N MET A 721 1.33 -16.94 6.41
CA MET A 721 2.53 -17.77 6.54
C MET A 721 2.56 -18.86 5.46
N THR A 722 3.76 -19.37 5.19
CA THR A 722 3.94 -20.78 4.81
C THR A 722 4.12 -21.60 6.10
N GLY A 723 3.82 -22.89 6.08
CA GLY A 723 3.86 -23.74 7.28
C GLY A 723 3.46 -25.17 6.96
N ALA A 724 3.30 -25.98 8.01
CA ALA A 724 2.93 -27.38 7.95
C ALA A 724 1.69 -27.64 7.09
N LEU A 725 0.61 -26.93 7.38
CA LEU A 725 -0.65 -27.03 6.64
C LEU A 725 -0.50 -26.67 5.16
N LYS A 726 0.56 -25.95 4.75
CA LYS A 726 0.81 -25.54 3.36
C LYS A 726 1.84 -26.43 2.63
N ASP A 727 2.48 -27.37 3.32
CA ASP A 727 3.42 -28.32 2.71
C ASP A 727 2.80 -29.71 2.42
N SER A 728 1.74 -30.10 3.15
CA SER A 728 0.85 -31.21 2.73
C SER A 728 0.22 -30.97 1.35
N PHE A 729 0.13 -29.71 0.92
CA PHE A 729 -0.19 -29.29 -0.46
C PHE A 729 0.76 -29.86 -1.54
N GLY A 730 1.99 -30.25 -1.16
CA GLY A 730 2.91 -31.00 -2.02
C GLY A 730 2.72 -32.50 -1.98
N LEU A 731 2.07 -33.04 -0.95
CA LEU A 731 1.88 -34.48 -0.74
C LEU A 731 0.70 -35.04 -1.54
N TYR A 732 -0.42 -34.30 -1.58
CA TYR A 732 -1.68 -34.79 -2.16
C TYR A 732 -2.03 -34.22 -3.53
N LEU A 733 -1.76 -32.94 -3.78
CA LEU A 733 -2.20 -32.29 -5.02
C LEU A 733 -1.19 -32.50 -6.17
N THR A 734 -1.72 -32.93 -7.32
CA THR A 734 -0.95 -33.25 -8.52
C THR A 734 -0.83 -32.05 -9.48
N LYS A 735 -0.86 -32.27 -10.80
CA LYS A 735 -0.45 -31.27 -11.81
C LYS A 735 -1.39 -30.06 -11.94
N ASN A 736 -2.60 -30.15 -11.38
CA ASN A 736 -3.60 -29.07 -11.42
C ASN A 736 -3.67 -28.23 -10.12
N ARG A 737 -2.74 -28.40 -9.18
CA ARG A 737 -2.80 -27.80 -7.83
C ARG A 737 -2.95 -26.28 -7.77
N HIS A 738 -2.70 -25.57 -8.88
CA HIS A 738 -2.91 -24.12 -9.00
C HIS A 738 -4.35 -23.67 -8.78
N LEU A 739 -5.35 -24.53 -9.02
CA LEU A 739 -6.78 -24.21 -8.85
C LEU A 739 -7.13 -23.93 -7.38
N ALA A 740 -6.51 -24.64 -6.44
CA ALA A 740 -6.74 -24.47 -5.01
C ALA A 740 -6.38 -23.07 -4.47
N HIS A 741 -5.59 -22.26 -5.19
CA HIS A 741 -5.28 -20.88 -4.77
C HIS A 741 -6.49 -19.92 -4.79
N LEU A 742 -7.66 -20.37 -5.26
CA LEU A 742 -8.94 -19.65 -5.22
C LEU A 742 -9.67 -19.79 -3.87
N LYS A 743 -9.59 -20.97 -3.24
CA LYS A 743 -10.17 -21.30 -1.92
C LYS A 743 -9.07 -21.84 -0.99
N ILE A 744 -7.96 -21.12 -0.87
CA ILE A 744 -6.71 -21.72 -0.38
C ILE A 744 -6.78 -22.18 1.08
N HIS A 745 -7.41 -21.42 1.98
CA HIS A 745 -7.47 -21.79 3.39
C HIS A 745 -8.35 -23.02 3.60
N GLU A 746 -9.46 -23.08 2.86
CA GLU A 746 -10.43 -24.16 2.88
C GLU A 746 -9.82 -25.46 2.35
N VAL A 747 -9.14 -25.42 1.18
CA VAL A 747 -8.45 -26.61 0.63
C VAL A 747 -7.32 -27.09 1.53
N LEU A 748 -6.56 -26.21 2.21
CA LEU A 748 -5.53 -26.66 3.15
C LEU A 748 -6.11 -27.41 4.36
N VAL A 749 -7.34 -27.11 4.78
CA VAL A 749 -8.03 -27.84 5.85
C VAL A 749 -8.67 -29.13 5.34
N ASP A 750 -9.19 -29.17 4.10
CA ASP A 750 -9.59 -30.43 3.47
C ASP A 750 -8.41 -31.41 3.31
N LEU A 751 -7.21 -30.91 3.03
CA LEU A 751 -5.99 -31.73 2.98
C LEU A 751 -5.53 -32.21 4.36
N LEU A 752 -5.77 -31.45 5.43
CA LEU A 752 -5.54 -31.90 6.81
C LEU A 752 -6.52 -33.02 7.18
N LEU A 753 -7.80 -32.86 6.84
CA LEU A 753 -8.84 -33.89 7.00
C LEU A 753 -8.49 -35.17 6.23
N LEU A 754 -8.08 -35.03 4.96
CA LEU A 754 -7.61 -36.14 4.12
C LEU A 754 -6.43 -36.86 4.75
N GLN A 755 -5.42 -36.13 5.21
CA GLN A 755 -4.26 -36.71 5.89
C GLN A 755 -4.68 -37.50 7.13
N LYS A 756 -5.44 -36.90 8.06
CA LYS A 756 -5.91 -37.56 9.29
C LYS A 756 -6.91 -38.71 9.05
N THR A 757 -7.42 -38.86 7.82
CA THR A 757 -8.26 -40.00 7.41
C THR A 757 -7.44 -41.19 6.92
N ILE A 758 -6.23 -40.99 6.38
CA ILE A 758 -5.45 -42.04 5.69
C ILE A 758 -4.06 -42.31 6.29
N SER A 759 -3.46 -41.39 7.04
CA SER A 759 -2.16 -41.60 7.67
C SER A 759 -2.29 -42.40 8.97
N HIS A 760 -1.20 -43.01 9.43
CA HIS A 760 -1.14 -43.62 10.75
C HIS A 760 -1.01 -42.55 11.84
N SER A 761 -0.20 -41.53 11.56
CA SER A 761 -0.08 -40.32 12.36
C SER A 761 0.58 -39.19 11.56
N GLU A 762 0.63 -38.00 12.15
CA GLU A 762 1.43 -36.87 11.67
C GLU A 762 2.36 -36.40 12.79
N PHE A 763 3.52 -35.88 12.41
CA PHE A 763 4.51 -35.38 13.35
C PHE A 763 5.43 -34.35 12.68
N VAL A 764 5.18 -33.07 12.94
CA VAL A 764 5.96 -31.98 12.36
C VAL A 764 7.30 -31.86 13.08
N VAL A 765 8.38 -31.68 12.31
CA VAL A 765 9.68 -31.18 12.76
C VAL A 765 10.01 -29.98 11.89
N THR A 766 9.87 -28.77 12.44
CA THR A 766 10.11 -27.54 11.69
C THR A 766 11.57 -27.13 11.80
N ASP A 767 12.20 -26.99 10.64
CA ASP A 767 13.52 -26.39 10.47
C ASP A 767 13.42 -24.87 10.59
N GLY A 768 13.98 -24.32 11.67
CA GLY A 768 14.18 -22.88 11.88
C GLY A 768 15.66 -22.50 11.95
N THR A 769 16.58 -23.31 11.41
CA THR A 769 18.02 -22.96 11.44
C THR A 769 18.29 -21.74 10.55
N VAL A 770 17.65 -21.71 9.38
CA VAL A 770 17.69 -20.62 8.39
C VAL A 770 16.27 -20.36 7.91
N VAL A 771 15.83 -19.10 7.98
CA VAL A 771 14.46 -18.65 7.72
C VAL A 771 14.46 -17.57 6.64
N GLY A 772 13.53 -17.64 5.68
CA GLY A 772 13.57 -16.85 4.44
C GLY A 772 12.64 -15.64 4.45
N ASP A 773 13.11 -14.50 4.94
CA ASP A 773 12.32 -13.27 4.97
C ASP A 773 12.13 -12.68 3.56
N GLY A 774 10.90 -12.63 3.06
CA GLY A 774 10.59 -11.99 1.78
C GLY A 774 9.65 -12.84 0.91
N ALA A 775 9.66 -12.58 -0.40
CA ALA A 775 8.78 -13.28 -1.34
C ALA A 775 9.15 -14.76 -1.53
N GLY A 776 8.84 -15.57 -0.53
CA GLY A 776 9.12 -16.98 -0.48
C GLY A 776 8.29 -17.79 -1.48
N PRO A 777 8.75 -19.02 -1.81
CA PRO A 777 9.93 -19.67 -1.26
C PRO A 777 11.22 -19.46 -2.09
N ARG A 778 11.17 -18.71 -3.21
CA ARG A 778 12.31 -18.57 -4.15
C ARG A 778 12.97 -17.20 -4.22
N THR A 779 12.31 -16.15 -3.71
CA THR A 779 12.71 -14.74 -3.95
C THR A 779 12.69 -13.94 -2.64
N MET A 780 13.33 -14.52 -1.63
CA MET A 780 13.40 -14.09 -0.23
C MET A 780 14.86 -14.00 0.22
N GLU A 781 15.10 -13.40 1.39
CA GLU A 781 16.39 -13.16 2.01
C GLU A 781 16.61 -14.14 3.20
N PRO A 782 17.71 -14.91 3.23
CA PRO A 782 17.95 -15.87 4.30
C PRO A 782 18.47 -15.19 5.57
N LYS A 783 17.72 -15.28 6.67
CA LYS A 783 18.15 -14.95 8.04
C LYS A 783 18.50 -16.23 8.80
N ILE A 784 19.42 -16.15 9.76
CA ILE A 784 19.73 -17.28 10.66
C ILE A 784 18.74 -17.27 11.82
N GLY A 785 17.96 -18.34 11.98
CA GLY A 785 16.96 -18.48 13.04
C GLY A 785 17.44 -19.30 14.26
N ASN A 786 18.35 -20.27 14.06
CA ASN A 786 18.88 -21.13 15.12
C ASN A 786 17.82 -21.84 15.99
N LEU A 787 16.64 -22.16 15.46
CA LEU A 787 15.55 -22.82 16.17
C LEU A 787 15.10 -24.13 15.51
N LEU A 788 14.46 -24.99 16.31
CA LEU A 788 13.74 -26.19 15.90
C LEU A 788 12.40 -26.23 16.63
N ILE A 789 11.40 -26.81 15.98
CA ILE A 789 10.07 -27.08 16.57
C ILE A 789 9.74 -28.55 16.33
N ALA A 790 9.08 -29.23 17.27
CA ALA A 790 8.44 -30.51 16.97
C ALA A 790 7.10 -30.71 17.72
N THR A 791 6.15 -31.39 17.08
CA THR A 791 4.84 -31.75 17.67
C THR A 791 4.09 -32.76 16.79
N HIS A 792 3.11 -33.44 17.36
CA HIS A 792 2.23 -34.41 16.67
C HIS A 792 0.98 -33.78 16.04
N ASP A 793 0.80 -32.45 16.11
CA ASP A 793 -0.32 -31.74 15.50
C ASP A 793 0.14 -30.60 14.56
N MET A 794 -0.30 -30.65 13.30
CA MET A 794 0.04 -29.64 12.31
C MET A 794 -0.56 -28.26 12.59
N VAL A 795 -1.69 -28.19 13.30
CA VAL A 795 -2.32 -26.90 13.66
C VAL A 795 -1.50 -26.22 14.75
N SER A 796 -1.11 -26.95 15.79
CA SER A 796 -0.21 -26.49 16.87
C SER A 796 1.18 -26.13 16.36
N ALA A 797 1.71 -26.88 15.38
CA ALA A 797 2.98 -26.55 14.74
C ALA A 797 2.92 -25.18 14.05
N ASP A 798 1.86 -24.91 13.28
CA ASP A 798 1.69 -23.63 12.59
C ASP A 798 1.31 -22.51 13.57
N ALA A 799 0.56 -22.78 14.63
CA ALA A 799 0.28 -21.86 15.72
C ALA A 799 1.57 -21.32 16.36
N ILE A 800 2.47 -22.20 16.78
CA ILE A 800 3.76 -21.82 17.36
C ILE A 800 4.65 -21.10 16.34
N GLN A 801 4.61 -21.51 15.06
CA GLN A 801 5.29 -20.78 13.98
C GLN A 801 4.74 -19.35 13.78
N THR A 802 3.45 -19.08 13.98
CA THR A 802 2.95 -17.69 13.88
C THR A 802 3.59 -16.78 14.94
N ARG A 803 3.73 -17.29 16.18
CA ARG A 803 4.46 -16.64 17.28
C ARG A 803 5.94 -16.39 16.90
N LEU A 804 6.66 -17.41 16.42
CA LEU A 804 8.07 -17.27 16.04
C LEU A 804 8.33 -16.31 14.85
N MET A 805 7.29 -15.94 14.09
CA MET A 805 7.36 -15.07 12.91
C MET A 805 6.73 -13.69 13.12
N GLY A 806 6.18 -13.39 14.30
CA GLY A 806 5.48 -12.11 14.55
C GLY A 806 4.11 -11.99 13.90
N ILE A 807 3.56 -13.09 13.39
CA ILE A 807 2.29 -13.13 12.68
C ILE A 807 1.16 -13.29 13.72
N PRO A 808 0.15 -12.39 13.77
CA PRO A 808 -1.00 -12.58 14.64
C PRO A 808 -1.86 -13.75 14.16
N GLN A 809 -2.05 -14.74 15.04
CA GLN A 809 -2.62 -16.05 14.74
C GLN A 809 -4.06 -15.98 14.20
N GLU A 810 -4.85 -15.02 14.67
CA GLU A 810 -6.25 -14.79 14.27
C GLU A 810 -6.39 -14.41 12.79
N LYS A 811 -5.33 -13.85 12.18
CA LYS A 811 -5.29 -13.54 10.74
C LYS A 811 -5.12 -14.79 9.88
N VAL A 812 -4.59 -15.88 10.46
CA VAL A 812 -4.22 -17.10 9.73
C VAL A 812 -5.44 -18.02 9.61
N LYS A 813 -6.41 -17.63 8.76
CA LYS A 813 -7.76 -18.22 8.63
C LYS A 813 -7.80 -19.77 8.61
N LYS A 814 -6.79 -20.42 8.03
CA LYS A 814 -6.67 -21.90 7.99
C LYS A 814 -6.61 -22.54 9.39
N LEU A 815 -6.01 -21.87 10.38
CA LEU A 815 -5.93 -22.36 11.76
C LEU A 815 -7.30 -22.26 12.44
N GLN A 816 -7.98 -21.13 12.25
CA GLN A 816 -9.32 -20.90 12.79
C GLN A 816 -10.32 -21.96 12.28
N ILE A 817 -10.33 -22.24 10.96
CA ILE A 817 -11.19 -23.27 10.37
C ILE A 817 -10.82 -24.68 10.88
N ALA A 818 -9.53 -25.01 11.00
CA ALA A 818 -9.10 -26.32 11.52
C ALA A 818 -9.48 -26.51 13.00
N GLU A 819 -9.40 -25.45 13.81
CA GLU A 819 -9.80 -25.46 15.21
C GLU A 819 -11.32 -25.53 15.39
N GLU A 820 -12.10 -24.82 14.57
CA GLU A 820 -13.57 -24.89 14.55
C GLU A 820 -14.09 -26.29 14.18
N LEU A 821 -13.39 -26.99 13.30
CA LEU A 821 -13.68 -28.37 12.92
C LEU A 821 -13.09 -29.43 13.88
N GLY A 822 -12.29 -29.01 14.87
CA GLY A 822 -11.65 -29.92 15.83
C GLY A 822 -10.58 -30.84 15.23
N LEU A 823 -9.93 -30.41 14.13
CA LEU A 823 -8.89 -31.19 13.43
C LEU A 823 -7.49 -31.00 14.03
N GLY A 824 -7.31 -30.02 14.91
CA GLY A 824 -6.10 -29.78 15.70
C GLY A 824 -6.29 -28.60 16.65
N ASP A 825 -5.29 -28.29 17.46
CA ASP A 825 -5.34 -27.20 18.43
C ASP A 825 -4.62 -25.96 17.88
N ALA A 826 -5.27 -24.80 17.93
CA ALA A 826 -4.63 -23.52 17.62
C ALA A 826 -4.47 -22.67 18.88
N SER A 827 -5.49 -22.60 19.76
CA SER A 827 -5.44 -21.81 20.98
C SER A 827 -4.25 -22.17 21.88
N ARG A 828 -3.48 -21.15 22.28
CA ARG A 828 -2.42 -21.22 23.30
C ARG A 828 -2.89 -21.93 24.58
N ASP A 829 -4.17 -21.77 24.95
CA ASP A 829 -4.74 -22.32 26.19
C ASP A 829 -4.92 -23.86 26.10
N ARG A 830 -4.58 -24.47 24.95
CA ARG A 830 -4.51 -25.91 24.71
C ARG A 830 -3.10 -26.42 24.34
N ILE A 831 -2.10 -25.55 24.25
CA ILE A 831 -0.74 -25.91 23.80
C ILE A 831 0.24 -25.90 24.98
N GLU A 832 0.90 -27.04 25.25
CA GLU A 832 1.97 -27.17 26.24
C GLU A 832 3.33 -26.95 25.56
N ILE A 833 4.04 -25.88 25.92
CA ILE A 833 5.38 -25.59 25.37
C ILE A 833 6.45 -26.24 26.24
N VAL A 834 7.42 -26.90 25.61
CA VAL A 834 8.55 -27.55 26.29
C VAL A 834 9.88 -27.32 25.57
N GLY A 835 11.00 -27.44 26.29
CA GLY A 835 12.34 -27.37 25.72
C GLY A 835 13.18 -26.25 26.30
N ASP A 836 13.58 -25.28 25.47
CA ASP A 836 14.42 -24.14 25.89
C ASP A 836 13.61 -22.89 26.27
N PHE A 837 12.29 -23.06 26.41
CA PHE A 837 11.27 -22.04 26.70
C PHE A 837 10.16 -22.69 27.54
N GLU A 838 9.57 -21.96 28.49
CA GLU A 838 8.61 -22.51 29.47
C GLU A 838 7.15 -22.04 29.23
N SER A 839 6.94 -20.98 28.44
CA SER A 839 5.63 -20.41 28.13
C SER A 839 5.54 -19.88 26.69
N TRP A 840 4.33 -19.47 26.28
CA TRP A 840 4.08 -18.84 24.97
C TRP A 840 4.76 -17.47 24.86
N GLU A 841 4.79 -16.76 25.98
CA GLU A 841 5.43 -15.46 26.15
C GLU A 841 6.97 -15.55 26.10
N ASP A 842 7.57 -16.65 26.57
CA ASP A 842 9.02 -16.88 26.47
C ASP A 842 9.52 -17.17 25.06
N LEU A 843 8.63 -17.59 24.15
CA LEU A 843 9.01 -17.91 22.78
C LEU A 843 9.59 -16.68 22.07
N PRO A 844 10.71 -16.84 21.35
CA PRO A 844 11.38 -15.76 20.66
C PRO A 844 10.70 -15.49 19.33
N ASN A 845 11.05 -14.39 18.68
CA ASN A 845 10.58 -14.05 17.36
C ASN A 845 11.78 -13.70 16.46
N LEU A 846 11.72 -14.14 15.20
CA LEU A 846 12.79 -14.05 14.21
C LEU A 846 12.68 -12.84 13.27
N HIS A 847 11.61 -12.05 13.44
CA HIS A 847 11.29 -10.77 12.84
C HIS A 847 11.13 -10.82 11.31
N LEU A 848 9.92 -11.19 10.87
CA LEU A 848 9.57 -11.71 9.53
C LEU A 848 8.08 -11.39 9.15
N SER A 849 7.73 -10.19 8.65
CA SER A 849 6.32 -9.83 8.29
C SER A 849 5.81 -10.49 6.97
N THR A 850 4.99 -9.95 6.03
CA THR A 850 4.36 -10.76 4.91
C THR A 850 4.56 -10.34 3.41
N GLY A 851 4.88 -11.25 2.45
CA GLY A 851 5.30 -10.96 1.04
C GLY A 851 4.99 -11.97 -0.09
N LYS A 852 5.18 -11.56 -1.38
CA LYS A 852 4.65 -12.21 -2.61
C LYS A 852 5.60 -12.14 -3.84
N SER A 853 5.58 -13.18 -4.70
CA SER A 853 6.40 -13.31 -5.94
C SER A 853 5.69 -12.81 -7.23
N PRO A 854 6.40 -12.18 -8.19
CA PRO A 854 5.80 -11.67 -9.44
C PRO A 854 5.05 -12.70 -10.30
N VAL A 855 5.48 -13.96 -10.31
CA VAL A 855 4.81 -15.03 -11.08
C VAL A 855 3.39 -15.31 -10.56
N ILE A 856 3.15 -15.10 -9.27
CA ILE A 856 1.82 -15.27 -8.66
C ILE A 856 0.90 -14.12 -9.06
N ALA A 857 1.43 -12.89 -9.16
CA ALA A 857 0.70 -11.74 -9.69
C ALA A 857 0.31 -11.95 -11.17
N TRP A 858 1.23 -12.49 -11.99
CA TRP A 858 0.95 -12.84 -13.39
C TRP A 858 -0.20 -13.84 -13.53
N ASN A 859 -0.17 -14.96 -12.80
CA ASN A 859 -1.23 -15.97 -12.85
C ASN A 859 -2.59 -15.43 -12.34
N ARG A 860 -2.60 -14.58 -11.31
CA ARG A 860 -3.83 -13.90 -10.84
C ARG A 860 -4.34 -12.81 -11.81
N GLY A 861 -3.51 -12.33 -12.74
CA GLY A 861 -3.95 -11.48 -13.85
C GLY A 861 -4.81 -12.23 -14.88
N PHE A 862 -4.38 -13.44 -15.26
CA PHE A 862 -5.06 -14.27 -16.27
C PHE A 862 -6.36 -14.92 -15.78
N LEU A 863 -6.54 -15.11 -14.46
CA LEU A 863 -7.77 -15.64 -13.86
C LEU A 863 -8.95 -14.64 -13.83
N LYS A 864 -8.77 -13.38 -14.26
CA LYS A 864 -9.83 -12.35 -14.27
C LYS A 864 -10.89 -12.51 -15.39
N PHE A 865 -10.76 -13.54 -16.21
CA PHE A 865 -11.45 -13.70 -17.48
C PHE A 865 -12.39 -14.92 -17.39
N PRO A 866 -13.72 -14.78 -17.55
CA PRO A 866 -14.66 -15.91 -17.49
C PRO A 866 -14.24 -17.05 -18.43
N GLY A 867 -14.27 -18.29 -17.94
CA GLY A 867 -13.86 -19.47 -18.72
C GLY A 867 -12.35 -19.65 -18.93
N MET A 868 -11.50 -18.62 -18.76
CA MET A 868 -10.04 -18.79 -18.90
C MET A 868 -9.39 -19.59 -17.76
N GLU A 869 -10.07 -19.78 -16.62
CA GLU A 869 -9.68 -20.82 -15.67
C GLU A 869 -9.69 -22.21 -16.34
N GLN A 870 -10.68 -22.51 -17.18
CA GLN A 870 -10.70 -23.75 -17.94
C GLN A 870 -9.74 -23.70 -19.14
N LEU A 871 -9.71 -22.59 -19.89
CA LEU A 871 -8.88 -22.47 -21.11
C LEU A 871 -7.37 -22.46 -20.84
N ILE A 872 -6.92 -21.89 -19.72
CA ILE A 872 -5.51 -21.88 -19.33
C ILE A 872 -5.25 -23.01 -18.34
N PHE A 873 -5.90 -22.99 -17.19
CA PHE A 873 -5.54 -23.83 -16.05
C PHE A 873 -6.12 -25.26 -16.09
N ARG A 874 -6.93 -25.60 -17.11
CA ARG A 874 -7.37 -26.97 -17.42
C ARG A 874 -7.08 -27.39 -18.88
N SER A 875 -6.14 -26.74 -19.58
CA SER A 875 -5.76 -27.09 -20.97
C SER A 875 -4.23 -27.24 -21.18
N PRO A 876 -3.77 -27.76 -22.34
CA PRO A 876 -2.35 -27.87 -22.67
C PRO A 876 -1.56 -26.55 -22.67
N LEU A 877 -2.22 -25.39 -22.64
CA LEU A 877 -1.57 -24.07 -22.69
C LEU A 877 -0.77 -23.72 -21.42
N MET A 878 -0.95 -24.45 -20.30
CA MET A 878 -0.17 -24.28 -19.06
C MET A 878 1.35 -24.28 -19.26
N TRP A 879 1.87 -24.94 -20.30
CA TRP A 879 3.30 -25.02 -20.57
C TRP A 879 3.99 -23.66 -20.76
N LEU A 880 3.29 -22.63 -21.26
CA LEU A 880 3.93 -21.33 -21.54
C LEU A 880 4.23 -20.48 -20.28
N PRO A 881 3.27 -20.25 -19.34
CA PRO A 881 3.57 -19.62 -18.05
C PRO A 881 4.68 -20.34 -17.26
N ILE A 882 4.75 -21.67 -17.39
CA ILE A 882 5.79 -22.52 -16.78
C ILE A 882 7.19 -22.14 -17.28
N GLN A 883 7.39 -22.08 -18.60
CA GLN A 883 8.71 -21.73 -19.16
C GLN A 883 9.12 -20.29 -18.80
N LEU A 884 8.16 -19.35 -18.76
CA LEU A 884 8.42 -17.96 -18.37
C LEU A 884 8.80 -17.83 -16.88
N SER A 885 8.11 -18.56 -16.00
CA SER A 885 8.45 -18.64 -14.57
C SER A 885 9.84 -19.25 -14.36
N GLY A 886 10.17 -20.32 -15.09
CA GLY A 886 11.50 -20.92 -15.08
C GLY A 886 12.57 -19.93 -15.54
N LEU A 887 12.39 -19.28 -16.67
CA LEU A 887 13.33 -18.28 -17.19
C LEU A 887 13.56 -17.13 -16.19
N TYR A 888 12.51 -16.61 -15.56
CA TYR A 888 12.63 -15.56 -14.55
C TYR A 888 13.41 -16.02 -13.31
N HIS A 889 12.99 -17.10 -12.64
CA HIS A 889 13.64 -17.52 -11.40
C HIS A 889 15.03 -18.10 -11.65
N ASP A 890 15.16 -19.04 -12.57
CA ASP A 890 16.35 -19.86 -12.76
C ASP A 890 17.39 -19.21 -13.68
N GLY A 891 16.96 -18.36 -14.62
CA GLY A 891 17.82 -17.72 -15.62
C GLY A 891 18.17 -16.26 -15.31
N ILE A 892 17.35 -15.54 -14.53
CA ILE A 892 17.54 -14.11 -14.25
C ILE A 892 17.71 -13.85 -12.75
N TRP A 893 16.78 -14.29 -11.90
CA TRP A 893 16.80 -13.92 -10.47
C TRP A 893 17.93 -14.61 -9.72
N LEU A 894 18.09 -15.94 -9.83
CA LEU A 894 19.17 -16.64 -9.13
C LEU A 894 20.57 -16.15 -9.55
N PRO A 895 20.92 -16.02 -10.85
CA PRO A 895 22.28 -15.64 -11.22
C PRO A 895 22.66 -14.19 -10.86
N LEU A 896 21.69 -13.27 -10.79
CA LEU A 896 21.94 -11.83 -10.59
C LEU A 896 21.68 -11.34 -9.17
N PHE A 897 20.70 -11.91 -8.45
CA PHE A 897 20.27 -11.44 -7.13
C PHE A 897 20.37 -12.52 -6.07
N GLY A 898 19.89 -13.74 -6.36
CA GLY A 898 19.94 -14.85 -5.42
C GLY A 898 21.36 -15.34 -5.14
N LYS A 899 22.29 -15.23 -6.10
CA LYS A 899 23.66 -15.74 -5.96
C LYS A 899 24.38 -15.12 -4.76
N LYS A 900 24.24 -13.81 -4.51
CA LYS A 900 24.89 -13.15 -3.35
C LYS A 900 24.50 -13.81 -2.02
N TRP A 901 23.26 -14.27 -1.90
CA TRP A 901 22.73 -14.91 -0.70
C TRP A 901 23.11 -16.39 -0.59
N VAL A 902 23.25 -17.08 -1.72
CA VAL A 902 23.81 -18.44 -1.77
C VAL A 902 25.29 -18.40 -1.40
N ASP A 903 26.05 -17.46 -1.96
CA ASP A 903 27.47 -17.25 -1.67
C ASP A 903 27.66 -16.88 -0.19
N TRP A 904 26.95 -15.85 0.31
CA TRP A 904 26.92 -15.46 1.73
C TRP A 904 26.65 -16.66 2.64
N PHE A 905 25.57 -17.41 2.38
CA PHE A 905 25.21 -18.55 3.22
C PHE A 905 26.35 -19.58 3.26
N LEU A 906 26.88 -19.93 2.08
CA LEU A 906 27.90 -20.96 1.91
C LEU A 906 29.29 -20.54 2.42
N GLU A 907 29.65 -19.27 2.39
CA GLU A 907 31.01 -18.76 2.64
C GLU A 907 31.16 -17.98 3.96
N GLU A 908 30.08 -17.40 4.49
CA GLU A 908 30.11 -16.54 5.69
C GLU A 908 29.36 -17.14 6.90
N THR A 909 28.67 -18.28 6.75
CA THR A 909 27.90 -18.91 7.86
C THR A 909 28.37 -20.32 8.20
N GLU A 910 28.43 -20.64 9.51
CA GLU A 910 28.72 -22.00 9.98
C GLU A 910 27.67 -23.04 9.49
N TRP A 911 26.43 -22.62 9.21
CA TRP A 911 25.40 -23.46 8.59
C TRP A 911 25.75 -23.83 7.14
N GLY A 912 26.39 -22.92 6.39
CA GLY A 912 26.91 -23.17 5.05
C GLY A 912 28.13 -24.08 5.03
N GLU A 913 29.04 -23.93 6.00
CA GLU A 913 30.14 -24.89 6.21
C GLU A 913 29.62 -26.30 6.51
N LEU A 914 28.55 -26.42 7.30
CA LEU A 914 27.88 -27.69 7.54
C LEU A 914 27.22 -28.22 6.26
N TRP A 915 26.50 -27.37 5.52
CA TRP A 915 25.81 -27.74 4.27
C TRP A 915 26.80 -28.26 3.21
N LYS A 916 27.95 -27.60 3.04
CA LYS A 916 29.02 -27.97 2.09
C LYS A 916 29.50 -29.41 2.25
N LYS A 917 29.61 -29.91 3.49
CA LYS A 917 30.04 -31.29 3.78
C LYS A 917 29.13 -32.35 3.13
N TYR A 918 27.84 -32.04 2.95
CA TYR A 918 26.90 -32.94 2.25
C TYR A 918 26.99 -32.85 0.71
N SER A 919 27.75 -31.90 0.14
CA SER A 919 28.10 -31.90 -1.29
C SER A 919 29.40 -32.67 -1.59
N GLU A 920 30.12 -33.11 -0.56
CA GLU A 920 31.40 -33.83 -0.67
C GLU A 920 31.26 -35.36 -0.42
N GLU A 921 30.06 -35.85 -0.07
CA GLU A 921 29.70 -37.27 0.26
C GLU A 921 28.95 -38.06 -0.85
#